data_AF-A0A1L0G6X8-F1
#
_entry.id   AF-A0A1L0G6X8-F1
#
_cell.length_a   1.000
_cell.length_b   1.000
_cell.length_c   1.000
_cell.angle_alpha   90.00
_cell.angle_beta   90.00
_cell.angle_gamma   90.00
#
_symmetry.space_group_name_H-M   'P 1'
#
loop_
_entity.id
_entity.type
_entity.pdbx_description
1 polymer ?
#
loop_
_entity_poly.entity_id
_entity_poly.type
_entity_poly.pdbx_seq_one_letter_code
_entity_poly.pdbx_strand_id
1 'polypeptide(L)'
;MSAILKQRVRYAPYLQKLRKPEECIELFKHGQYLGWSGFTGVGAPKAIPHALVEHVEKNNLQGKFAFNLFVGASAGPEESRWAEHDMILRRSPHQVGKPIAKAINEGRTLFFDKHLSMFPQDLTYGYYTMNKENDLLDYTIIEATAITEDGSIVPGPAVGASPEMISVSDKIIIEVNTATPSFEGIHDIDLPVNPPFRQPYPHTDVAYRVGRESIPVDPSKVVAIVESTSRDKVPPNTPSDAMSRQIGDHLIEFFEHEVKMGRLPANLLPLQSGIGNIANAVVEGLASSKFKNLTVWTEVLQDSFLDFFDSGSLDFATATSIRLTEAGFERFDESWDEFSKKLCLRSQVVSNSPEIIRRLGVIAMNTPVEVDMYAHANSTNVMGSRMLNGLGGSADFLRNAKLSIMHTPSARPSKTDPTGVSCIVPFAPHVDQTEHDLDIIVTEQGLADLRGMAPRERAVEIIDKCAHPDYKAQLHEYFDRACFEAKKKTSLHEPHILRDALKMHLNFQENGTMKLDSWDQKIPHGTLHNKWKRLFHSSLRSSIDFDPYQVLGVEKSASASDIKKAYYQLVKKFHPDVSKEKDSEKRFHKIQESYELLSDKDKKAQYDQFGALAFDSNGNANPYGNGGNPFGSHSGNPFGGGQGNPFSGMGFDFEDLFKQAFNQGSGGGRGGRGQGSFVTEHVGDNIEVLKSISFKEAIFGTKVDINYKAVDSCGTCHGSGLKLGKKKNTCPSCHGTGQSTHIIGGFHMASTCSTCHGSGVTINKDDQCSTCHGNGVEEAPRSTQIDLPCGIADGTRLRIPGGGDAPFVTKDPYNQTRNGDLIVRVHVKKDPVFERSKNNIVLNQEVLMTTAALGGEIVVPTIDGEKIKLKVRPGVQSGRKLTIPEKGVPINRNMNNRGDMDVILNVKTIVPETPVQTALLEALADAFNDKNAKRTHTDWKLDLDEEDGQTTEVYNENDLHPSKLQRIGKMLGKFFNLKDDTKK
;
A
#
# COMPACT_ATOMS: atom_id res chain seq x y z
N MET A 1 7.23 -4.16 36.74
CA MET A 1 6.10 -3.24 36.52
C MET A 1 6.27 -2.06 37.45
N SER A 2 6.63 -0.90 36.91
CA SER A 2 6.63 0.35 37.67
C SER A 2 5.20 0.80 38.02
N ALA A 3 5.09 1.72 38.98
CA ALA A 3 3.83 2.40 39.28
C ALA A 3 3.32 3.20 38.06
N ILE A 4 4.23 3.82 37.30
CA ILE A 4 3.89 4.59 36.09
C ILE A 4 3.29 3.68 35.03
N LEU A 5 3.87 2.49 34.78
CA LEU A 5 3.32 1.54 33.82
C LEU A 5 1.87 1.16 34.15
N LYS A 6 1.60 0.88 35.44
CA LYS A 6 0.24 0.53 35.90
C LYS A 6 -0.75 1.68 35.70
N GLN A 7 -0.29 2.93 35.78
CA GLN A 7 -1.09 4.12 35.48
C GLN A 7 -1.31 4.30 33.97
N ARG A 8 -0.30 4.02 33.14
CA ARG A 8 -0.37 4.16 31.67
C ARG A 8 -1.20 3.05 31.01
N VAL A 9 -1.28 1.86 31.60
CA VAL A 9 -2.08 0.73 31.06
C VAL A 9 -3.45 0.70 31.71
N ARG A 10 -4.42 1.41 31.13
CA ARG A 10 -5.77 1.58 31.71
C ARG A 10 -6.74 0.46 31.34
N TYR A 11 -6.45 -0.31 30.30
CA TYR A 11 -7.17 -1.55 30.00
C TYR A 11 -6.66 -2.72 30.86
N ALA A 12 -7.37 -2.99 31.97
CA ALA A 12 -6.94 -3.96 32.99
C ALA A 12 -6.52 -5.37 32.47
N PRO A 13 -7.19 -5.98 31.47
CA PRO A 13 -6.77 -7.29 30.96
C PRO A 13 -5.35 -7.34 30.37
N TYR A 14 -4.82 -6.22 29.88
CA TYR A 14 -3.47 -6.15 29.35
C TYR A 14 -2.38 -6.29 30.42
N LEU A 15 -2.69 -6.00 31.69
CA LEU A 15 -1.76 -6.22 32.79
C LEU A 15 -1.43 -7.72 32.98
N GLN A 16 -2.31 -8.63 32.52
CA GLN A 16 -2.06 -10.08 32.52
C GLN A 16 -1.13 -10.52 31.38
N LYS A 17 -0.90 -9.65 30.39
CA LYS A 17 -0.03 -9.89 29.23
C LYS A 17 1.35 -9.22 29.37
N LEU A 18 1.66 -8.70 30.56
CA LEU A 18 2.97 -8.12 30.84
C LEU A 18 4.07 -9.17 30.71
N ARG A 19 5.10 -8.85 29.93
CA ARG A 19 6.30 -9.67 29.74
C ARG A 19 7.55 -8.82 29.85
N LYS A 20 8.65 -9.44 30.28
CA LYS A 20 9.98 -8.85 30.10
C LYS A 20 10.40 -8.97 28.63
N PRO A 21 11.25 -8.07 28.12
CA PRO A 21 11.69 -8.13 26.72
C PRO A 21 12.28 -9.49 26.32
N GLU A 22 13.04 -10.13 27.21
CA GLU A 22 13.71 -11.40 26.95
C GLU A 22 12.73 -12.58 26.85
N GLU A 23 11.59 -12.49 27.56
CA GLU A 23 10.51 -13.49 27.52
C GLU A 23 9.73 -13.46 26.20
N CYS A 24 9.91 -12.40 25.40
CA CYS A 24 9.29 -12.29 24.08
C CYS A 24 10.15 -12.90 22.96
N ILE A 25 11.43 -13.26 23.21
CA ILE A 25 12.33 -13.81 22.18
C ILE A 25 11.75 -15.07 21.53
N GLU A 26 11.07 -15.92 22.31
CA GLU A 26 10.44 -17.16 21.82
C GLU A 26 9.36 -16.96 20.74
N LEU A 27 8.81 -15.74 20.64
CA LEU A 27 7.79 -15.38 19.67
C LEU A 27 8.37 -15.19 18.26
N PHE A 28 9.67 -14.91 18.17
CA PHE A 28 10.35 -14.51 16.95
C PHE A 28 11.08 -15.67 16.28
N LYS A 29 10.92 -15.76 14.97
CA LYS A 29 11.55 -16.76 14.09
C LYS A 29 12.13 -16.06 12.86
N HIS A 30 13.27 -16.57 12.39
CA HIS A 30 13.89 -16.08 11.16
C HIS A 30 12.89 -16.05 9.99
N GLY A 31 12.93 -14.99 9.18
CA GLY A 31 12.11 -14.80 7.99
C GLY A 31 10.76 -14.15 8.23
N GLN A 32 10.36 -13.89 9.48
CA GLN A 32 9.10 -13.22 9.79
C GLN A 32 9.03 -11.79 9.26
N TYR A 33 7.80 -11.32 9.02
CA TYR A 33 7.45 -10.00 8.54
C TYR A 33 7.00 -9.16 9.73
N LEU A 34 7.81 -8.15 10.05
CA LEU A 34 7.66 -7.32 11.23
C LEU A 34 7.29 -5.88 10.84
N GLY A 35 6.27 -5.33 11.50
CA GLY A 35 5.97 -3.90 11.50
C GLY A 35 6.53 -3.23 12.75
N TRP A 36 7.19 -2.09 12.61
CA TRP A 36 7.56 -1.23 13.74
C TRP A 36 6.85 0.12 13.62
N SER A 37 6.39 0.65 14.76
CA SER A 37 6.21 2.09 14.86
C SER A 37 7.55 2.78 14.66
N GLY A 38 7.52 4.06 14.32
CA GLY A 38 8.73 4.85 14.18
C GLY A 38 8.71 5.71 12.93
N PHE A 39 9.12 6.95 13.14
CA PHE A 39 9.20 7.93 12.06
C PHE A 39 10.33 8.90 12.39
N THR A 40 11.28 9.09 11.47
CA THR A 40 12.38 10.05 11.63
C THR A 40 13.24 9.89 12.89
N GLY A 41 13.36 8.66 13.38
CA GLY A 41 14.19 8.34 14.55
C GLY A 41 13.51 8.46 15.91
N VAL A 42 12.20 8.71 15.93
CA VAL A 42 11.41 8.79 17.17
C VAL A 42 10.20 7.85 17.13
N GLY A 43 9.65 7.50 18.29
CA GLY A 43 8.44 6.66 18.39
C GLY A 43 8.64 5.20 17.96
N ALA A 44 9.88 4.74 17.82
CA ALA A 44 10.22 3.36 17.45
C ALA A 44 10.34 2.47 18.70
N PRO A 45 10.03 1.16 18.60
CA PRO A 45 10.25 0.23 19.71
C PRO A 45 11.74 0.14 20.06
N LYS A 46 12.04 -0.10 21.34
CA LYS A 46 13.39 -0.03 21.90
C LYS A 46 13.76 -1.30 22.65
N ALA A 47 12.90 -1.74 23.56
CA ALA A 47 13.21 -2.82 24.48
C ALA A 47 13.29 -4.19 23.80
N ILE A 48 12.31 -4.52 22.95
CA ILE A 48 12.29 -5.76 22.17
C ILE A 48 13.40 -5.79 21.12
N PRO A 49 13.60 -4.75 20.28
CA PRO A 49 14.73 -4.72 19.36
C PRO A 49 16.08 -4.93 20.06
N HIS A 50 16.27 -4.31 21.23
CA HIS A 50 17.46 -4.48 22.04
C HIS A 50 17.64 -5.93 22.52
N ALA A 51 16.62 -6.54 23.11
CA ALA A 51 16.68 -7.92 23.59
C ALA A 51 16.95 -8.93 22.46
N LEU A 52 16.38 -8.71 21.28
CA LEU A 52 16.60 -9.58 20.12
C LEU A 52 18.04 -9.51 19.60
N VAL A 53 18.64 -8.32 19.53
CA VAL A 53 20.04 -8.21 19.06
C VAL A 53 21.03 -8.75 20.08
N GLU A 54 20.79 -8.57 21.39
CA GLU A 54 21.62 -9.20 22.43
C GLU A 54 21.51 -10.73 22.37
N HIS A 55 20.33 -11.27 22.06
CA HIS A 55 20.16 -12.70 21.82
C HIS A 55 20.98 -13.17 20.61
N VAL A 56 20.99 -12.41 19.52
CA VAL A 56 21.80 -12.70 18.32
C VAL A 56 23.29 -12.69 18.63
N GLU A 57 23.76 -11.67 19.34
CA GLU A 57 25.16 -11.54 19.78
C GLU A 57 25.58 -12.72 20.66
N LYS A 58 24.79 -13.01 21.71
CA LYS A 58 25.11 -14.07 22.69
C LYS A 58 25.13 -15.48 22.08
N ASN A 59 24.30 -15.73 21.06
CA ASN A 59 24.13 -17.05 20.47
C ASN A 59 24.81 -17.19 19.08
N ASN A 60 25.55 -16.18 18.63
CA ASN A 60 26.23 -16.15 17.32
C ASN A 60 25.27 -16.41 16.14
N LEU A 61 24.15 -15.70 16.11
CA LEU A 61 23.06 -15.87 15.12
C LEU A 61 23.05 -14.79 14.03
N GLN A 62 24.13 -14.02 13.87
CA GLN A 62 24.23 -12.96 12.86
C GLN A 62 23.95 -13.52 11.47
N GLY A 63 23.04 -12.88 10.72
CA GLY A 63 22.54 -13.34 9.42
C GLY A 63 21.67 -14.60 9.44
N LYS A 64 21.57 -15.31 10.58
CA LYS A 64 20.74 -16.53 10.75
C LYS A 64 19.41 -16.23 11.44
N PHE A 65 19.29 -15.10 12.11
CA PHE A 65 18.08 -14.65 12.79
C PHE A 65 17.77 -13.23 12.33
N ALA A 66 16.97 -13.14 11.28
CA ALA A 66 16.78 -11.92 10.50
C ALA A 66 15.34 -11.83 9.97
N PHE A 67 14.89 -10.62 9.68
CA PHE A 67 13.47 -10.31 9.49
C PHE A 67 13.22 -9.42 8.26
N ASN A 68 12.02 -9.49 7.70
CA ASN A 68 11.50 -8.50 6.78
C ASN A 68 10.90 -7.35 7.60
N LEU A 69 11.52 -6.17 7.59
CA LEU A 69 11.20 -5.06 8.47
C LEU A 69 10.50 -3.91 7.73
N PHE A 70 9.34 -3.53 8.21
CA PHE A 70 8.50 -2.45 7.71
C PHE A 70 8.34 -1.39 8.80
N VAL A 71 8.67 -0.14 8.50
CA VAL A 71 8.63 0.98 9.46
C VAL A 71 7.90 2.14 8.80
N GLY A 72 7.32 3.08 9.54
CA GLY A 72 6.67 4.26 8.93
C GLY A 72 7.60 5.06 8.00
N ALA A 73 8.75 5.45 8.54
CA ALA A 73 9.88 6.00 7.79
C ALA A 73 11.19 5.44 8.35
N SER A 74 12.14 6.28 8.79
CA SER A 74 13.34 5.83 9.49
C SER A 74 13.08 5.58 10.98
N ALA A 75 13.71 4.53 11.52
CA ALA A 75 13.70 4.22 12.95
C ALA A 75 14.88 4.89 13.68
N GLY A 76 15.06 4.54 14.96
CA GLY A 76 16.15 5.01 15.81
C GLY A 76 17.44 4.17 15.68
N PRO A 77 18.40 4.38 16.59
CA PRO A 77 19.66 3.62 16.65
C PRO A 77 19.51 2.09 16.68
N GLU A 78 18.37 1.60 17.14
CA GLU A 78 18.02 0.19 17.22
C GLU A 78 18.06 -0.49 15.84
N GLU A 79 17.56 0.19 14.81
CA GLU A 79 17.62 -0.28 13.42
C GLU A 79 19.06 -0.38 12.92
N SER A 80 19.88 0.63 13.24
CA SER A 80 21.29 0.63 12.86
C SER A 80 22.02 -0.56 13.49
N ARG A 81 21.76 -0.85 14.78
CA ARG A 81 22.34 -2.00 15.47
C ARG A 81 21.88 -3.33 14.87
N TRP A 82 20.61 -3.44 14.48
CA TRP A 82 20.10 -4.61 13.74
C TRP A 82 20.81 -4.80 12.38
N ALA A 83 21.06 -3.72 11.65
CA ALA A 83 21.76 -3.77 10.37
C ALA A 83 23.25 -4.15 10.50
N GLU A 84 23.91 -3.79 11.61
CA GLU A 84 25.28 -4.22 11.93
C GLU A 84 25.39 -5.73 12.16
N HIS A 85 24.28 -6.36 12.60
CA HIS A 85 24.21 -7.78 12.94
C HIS A 85 23.51 -8.64 11.86
N ASP A 86 23.31 -8.08 10.66
CA ASP A 86 22.64 -8.75 9.54
C ASP A 86 21.23 -9.27 9.89
N MET A 87 20.50 -8.55 10.73
CA MET A 87 19.16 -8.95 11.20
C MET A 87 18.03 -8.47 10.27
N ILE A 88 18.33 -7.78 9.17
CA ILE A 88 17.33 -7.18 8.28
C ILE A 88 17.49 -7.75 6.87
N LEU A 89 16.54 -8.59 6.46
CA LEU A 89 16.47 -9.19 5.13
C LEU A 89 15.92 -8.20 4.09
N ARG A 90 14.85 -7.49 4.47
CA ARG A 90 14.16 -6.50 3.65
C ARG A 90 13.79 -5.30 4.50
N ARG A 91 13.89 -4.10 3.93
CA ARG A 91 13.55 -2.84 4.61
C ARG A 91 12.75 -1.90 3.70
N SER A 92 11.77 -1.21 4.26
CA SER A 92 10.97 -0.18 3.56
C SER A 92 10.23 0.74 4.54
N PRO A 93 9.91 2.01 4.20
CA PRO A 93 10.14 2.70 2.91
C PRO A 93 11.24 3.76 2.94
N HIS A 94 11.79 4.08 4.10
CA HIS A 94 12.81 5.12 4.25
C HIS A 94 13.73 4.73 5.41
N GLN A 95 15.02 5.00 5.31
CA GLN A 95 15.97 4.72 6.39
C GLN A 95 16.94 5.89 6.57
N VAL A 96 17.45 6.03 7.79
CA VAL A 96 18.53 6.98 8.11
C VAL A 96 19.48 6.29 9.06
N GLY A 97 20.71 6.05 8.60
CA GLY A 97 21.76 5.49 9.44
C GLY A 97 22.89 4.93 8.60
N LYS A 98 24.14 5.20 8.99
CA LYS A 98 25.30 4.68 8.24
C LYS A 98 25.31 3.15 8.15
N PRO A 99 25.00 2.38 9.22
CA PRO A 99 25.04 0.93 9.13
C PRO A 99 23.97 0.33 8.21
N ILE A 100 22.72 0.81 8.28
CA ILE A 100 21.62 0.34 7.42
C ILE A 100 21.83 0.77 5.96
N ALA A 101 22.23 2.02 5.70
CA ALA A 101 22.58 2.45 4.35
C ALA A 101 23.75 1.63 3.77
N LYS A 102 24.75 1.29 4.59
CA LYS A 102 25.85 0.41 4.18
C LYS A 102 25.34 -0.99 3.83
N ALA A 103 24.48 -1.59 4.66
CA ALA A 103 23.91 -2.91 4.41
C ALA A 103 23.12 -2.97 3.09
N ILE A 104 22.35 -1.93 2.80
CA ILE A 104 21.60 -1.80 1.55
C ILE A 104 22.54 -1.70 0.35
N ASN A 105 23.50 -0.79 0.40
CA ASN A 105 24.43 -0.55 -0.71
C ASN A 105 25.42 -1.70 -0.95
N GLU A 106 25.68 -2.54 0.07
CA GLU A 106 26.44 -3.80 -0.07
C GLU A 106 25.58 -4.97 -0.54
N GLY A 107 24.26 -4.80 -0.69
CA GLY A 107 23.32 -5.84 -1.11
C GLY A 107 23.01 -6.88 -0.02
N ARG A 108 23.37 -6.62 1.25
CA ARG A 108 23.03 -7.50 2.38
C ARG A 108 21.56 -7.38 2.80
N THR A 109 20.96 -6.21 2.60
CA THR A 109 19.55 -5.93 2.88
C THR A 109 18.85 -5.47 1.62
N LEU A 110 17.74 -6.11 1.26
CA LEU A 110 16.88 -5.64 0.18
C LEU A 110 16.14 -4.37 0.63
N PHE A 111 16.24 -3.29 -0.13
CA PHE A 111 15.53 -2.06 0.17
C PHE A 111 14.67 -1.64 -1.00
N PHE A 112 13.47 -1.17 -0.69
CA PHE A 112 12.66 -0.41 -1.62
C PHE A 112 12.08 0.77 -0.86
N ASP A 113 12.29 1.95 -1.41
CA ASP A 113 11.60 3.15 -0.99
C ASP A 113 10.31 3.34 -1.78
N LYS A 114 9.40 4.07 -1.16
CA LYS A 114 8.06 4.34 -1.67
C LYS A 114 7.63 5.69 -1.10
N HIS A 115 6.81 6.41 -1.85
CA HIS A 115 6.03 7.53 -1.34
C HIS A 115 5.42 7.19 0.02
N LEU A 116 5.66 8.01 1.03
CA LEU A 116 5.26 7.70 2.40
C LEU A 116 3.74 7.67 2.56
N SER A 117 3.00 8.41 1.74
CA SER A 117 1.53 8.32 1.69
C SER A 117 1.04 6.96 1.19
N MET A 118 1.78 6.31 0.28
CA MET A 118 1.36 5.10 -0.40
C MET A 118 1.85 3.82 0.29
N PHE A 119 3.02 3.85 0.91
CA PHE A 119 3.60 2.68 1.56
C PHE A 119 2.63 1.98 2.54
N PRO A 120 1.97 2.69 3.49
CA PRO A 120 1.05 2.03 4.41
C PRO A 120 -0.19 1.48 3.70
N GLN A 121 -0.62 2.12 2.61
CA GLN A 121 -1.75 1.64 1.81
C GLN A 121 -1.41 0.35 1.07
N ASP A 122 -0.27 0.31 0.38
CA ASP A 122 0.24 -0.89 -0.29
C ASP A 122 0.39 -2.07 0.69
N LEU A 123 0.79 -1.77 1.94
CA LEU A 123 0.81 -2.74 3.03
C LEU A 123 -0.60 -3.28 3.31
N THR A 124 -1.62 -2.42 3.43
CA THR A 124 -3.02 -2.84 3.61
C THR A 124 -3.63 -3.57 2.41
N TYR A 125 -3.00 -3.49 1.24
CA TYR A 125 -3.39 -4.23 0.03
C TYR A 125 -2.70 -5.59 -0.08
N GLY A 126 -1.78 -5.92 0.83
CA GLY A 126 -1.06 -7.19 0.85
C GLY A 126 0.15 -7.25 -0.10
N TYR A 127 0.55 -6.16 -0.75
CA TYR A 127 1.66 -6.18 -1.72
C TYR A 127 3.00 -6.55 -1.11
N TYR A 128 3.19 -6.27 0.18
CA TYR A 128 4.43 -6.60 0.89
C TYR A 128 4.39 -7.96 1.58
N THR A 129 3.26 -8.67 1.50
CA THR A 129 3.04 -10.01 2.05
C THR A 129 2.66 -11.02 0.96
N MET A 130 2.76 -10.68 -0.33
CA MET A 130 2.37 -11.57 -1.45
C MET A 130 3.03 -12.95 -1.44
N ASN A 131 4.19 -13.08 -0.81
CA ASN A 131 4.93 -14.35 -0.71
C ASN A 131 4.54 -15.17 0.53
N LYS A 132 3.56 -14.72 1.32
CA LYS A 132 3.02 -15.43 2.48
C LYS A 132 1.70 -16.11 2.11
N GLU A 133 1.34 -17.11 2.91
CA GLU A 133 0.03 -17.77 2.80
C GLU A 133 -1.14 -16.86 3.21
N ASN A 134 -0.87 -15.78 3.94
CA ASN A 134 -1.84 -14.76 4.34
C ASN A 134 -1.29 -13.35 4.11
N ASP A 135 -2.18 -12.38 3.97
CA ASP A 135 -1.82 -10.98 3.70
C ASP A 135 -1.48 -10.18 4.97
N LEU A 136 -1.00 -10.83 6.02
CA LEU A 136 -0.76 -10.22 7.33
C LEU A 136 0.73 -10.17 7.68
N LEU A 137 1.13 -9.11 8.39
CA LEU A 137 2.38 -9.09 9.15
C LEU A 137 2.30 -10.11 10.30
N ASP A 138 3.42 -10.82 10.56
CA ASP A 138 3.47 -11.80 11.65
C ASP A 138 3.32 -11.10 13.01
N TYR A 139 4.10 -10.03 13.18
CA TYR A 139 4.05 -9.19 14.37
C TYR A 139 4.16 -7.72 14.00
N THR A 140 3.45 -6.88 14.72
CA THR A 140 3.72 -5.44 14.78
C THR A 140 4.09 -5.05 16.20
N ILE A 141 5.23 -4.36 16.34
CA ILE A 141 5.78 -3.87 17.60
C ILE A 141 5.61 -2.35 17.61
N ILE A 142 4.79 -1.85 18.52
CA ILE A 142 4.42 -0.43 18.57
C ILE A 142 4.85 0.14 19.91
N GLU A 143 5.55 1.26 19.88
CA GLU A 143 5.75 2.09 21.06
C GLU A 143 4.47 2.89 21.35
N ALA A 144 4.06 2.88 22.63
CA ALA A 144 2.93 3.60 23.16
C ALA A 144 3.36 4.45 24.35
N THR A 145 2.75 5.61 24.53
CA THR A 145 2.92 6.41 25.76
C THR A 145 1.84 6.11 26.79
N ALA A 146 0.67 5.63 26.33
CA ALA A 146 -0.41 5.13 27.18
C ALA A 146 -1.27 4.11 26.43
N ILE A 147 -2.08 3.38 27.18
CA ILE A 147 -3.15 2.51 26.69
C ILE A 147 -4.44 2.95 27.39
N THR A 148 -5.44 3.31 26.60
CA THR A 148 -6.73 3.79 27.08
C THR A 148 -7.57 2.66 27.71
N GLU A 149 -8.70 3.03 28.29
CA GLU A 149 -9.64 2.17 28.99
C GLU A 149 -10.27 1.09 28.11
N ASP A 150 -10.33 1.30 26.79
CA ASP A 150 -10.87 0.33 25.82
C ASP A 150 -9.78 -0.55 25.17
N GLY A 151 -8.51 -0.32 25.55
CA GLY A 151 -7.35 -1.03 25.00
C GLY A 151 -6.67 -0.31 23.83
N SER A 152 -7.19 0.83 23.37
CA SER A 152 -6.57 1.61 22.27
C SER A 152 -5.21 2.18 22.66
N ILE A 153 -4.32 2.24 21.68
CA ILE A 153 -2.92 2.65 21.84
C ILE A 153 -2.82 4.16 21.66
N VAL A 154 -2.26 4.87 22.65
CA VAL A 154 -1.84 6.27 22.50
C VAL A 154 -0.40 6.28 21.98
N PRO A 155 -0.15 6.73 20.74
CA PRO A 155 1.21 6.80 20.20
C PRO A 155 2.12 7.74 20.99
N GLY A 156 3.41 7.72 20.69
CA GLY A 156 4.36 8.71 21.19
C GLY A 156 4.51 9.93 20.27
N PRO A 157 5.74 10.43 20.07
CA PRO A 157 6.01 11.59 19.22
C PRO A 157 5.84 11.32 17.73
N ALA A 158 5.56 10.09 17.31
CA ALA A 158 5.29 9.74 15.92
C ALA A 158 4.10 8.78 15.79
N VAL A 159 3.28 9.02 14.77
CA VAL A 159 2.22 8.08 14.35
C VAL A 159 2.72 7.17 13.25
N GLY A 160 3.28 7.75 12.18
CA GLY A 160 3.78 7.03 11.02
C GLY A 160 2.70 6.15 10.37
N ALA A 161 3.07 4.90 10.06
CA ALA A 161 2.23 3.87 9.47
C ALA A 161 1.55 2.96 10.52
N SER A 162 1.60 3.33 11.80
CA SER A 162 1.15 2.47 12.90
C SER A 162 -0.31 2.03 12.77
N PRO A 163 -1.29 2.91 12.42
CA PRO A 163 -2.69 2.49 12.24
C PRO A 163 -2.86 1.40 11.17
N GLU A 164 -2.19 1.58 10.02
CA GLU A 164 -2.23 0.64 8.91
C GLU A 164 -1.56 -0.69 9.28
N MET A 165 -0.36 -0.65 9.87
CA MET A 165 0.35 -1.86 10.30
C MET A 165 -0.45 -2.68 11.31
N ILE A 166 -1.05 -2.03 12.31
CA ILE A 166 -1.92 -2.69 13.29
C ILE A 166 -3.11 -3.38 12.60
N SER A 167 -3.72 -2.73 11.60
CA SER A 167 -4.88 -3.28 10.89
C SER A 167 -4.58 -4.58 10.14
N VAL A 168 -3.36 -4.74 9.63
CA VAL A 168 -2.91 -5.93 8.88
C VAL A 168 -1.86 -6.76 9.61
N SER A 169 -1.92 -6.81 10.93
CA SER A 169 -1.09 -7.71 11.74
C SER A 169 -1.87 -8.90 12.29
N ASP A 170 -1.22 -10.06 12.36
CA ASP A 170 -1.74 -11.22 13.09
C ASP A 170 -1.59 -11.00 14.60
N LYS A 171 -0.37 -10.69 15.08
CA LYS A 171 -0.06 -10.43 16.48
C LYS A 171 0.52 -9.05 16.72
N ILE A 172 0.29 -8.50 17.91
CA ILE A 172 0.72 -7.16 18.29
C ILE A 172 1.45 -7.21 19.63
N ILE A 173 2.59 -6.54 19.70
CA ILE A 173 3.35 -6.30 20.92
C ILE A 173 3.36 -4.80 21.17
N ILE A 174 2.97 -4.38 22.37
CA ILE A 174 2.93 -2.96 22.73
C ILE A 174 4.06 -2.69 23.74
N GLU A 175 5.01 -1.86 23.35
CA GLU A 175 6.02 -1.30 24.25
C GLU A 175 5.48 -0.01 24.86
N VAL A 176 5.07 -0.04 26.12
CA VAL A 176 4.64 1.17 26.83
C VAL A 176 5.89 1.85 27.39
N ASN A 177 6.27 2.97 26.79
CA ASN A 177 7.45 3.72 27.20
C ASN A 177 7.11 4.67 28.35
N THR A 178 7.61 4.34 29.53
CA THR A 178 7.37 5.11 30.76
C THR A 178 8.35 6.24 30.98
N ALA A 179 9.42 6.34 30.16
CA ALA A 179 10.36 7.45 30.19
C ALA A 179 9.89 8.67 29.36
N THR A 180 8.92 8.46 28.49
CA THR A 180 8.26 9.51 27.69
C THR A 180 6.92 9.87 28.32
N PRO A 181 6.57 11.17 28.44
CA PRO A 181 5.23 11.59 28.88
C PRO A 181 4.10 11.05 27.98
N SER A 182 2.84 11.14 28.44
CA SER A 182 1.69 10.81 27.58
C SER A 182 1.63 11.79 26.44
N PHE A 183 1.43 11.30 25.23
CA PHE A 183 1.06 12.16 24.10
C PHE A 183 -0.47 12.19 23.87
N GLU A 184 -1.25 11.69 24.82
CA GLU A 184 -2.70 11.63 24.75
C GLU A 184 -3.30 13.02 24.48
N GLY A 185 -4.19 13.12 23.49
CA GLY A 185 -4.85 14.36 23.08
C GLY A 185 -4.22 15.08 21.88
N ILE A 186 -2.95 14.80 21.52
CA ILE A 186 -2.30 15.50 20.40
C ILE A 186 -2.57 14.85 19.04
N HIS A 187 -2.87 13.55 19.00
CA HIS A 187 -3.03 12.80 17.76
C HIS A 187 -4.42 12.97 17.12
N ASP A 188 -4.50 12.83 15.81
CA ASP A 188 -5.74 12.72 15.03
C ASP A 188 -5.61 11.57 14.04
N ILE A 189 -6.22 10.44 14.38
CA ILE A 189 -6.05 9.15 13.72
C ILE A 189 -7.28 8.80 12.88
N ASP A 190 -7.12 8.90 11.56
CA ASP A 190 -8.02 8.28 10.60
C ASP A 190 -7.76 6.77 10.51
N LEU A 191 -8.83 5.99 10.41
CA LEU A 191 -8.72 4.54 10.28
C LEU A 191 -8.54 4.15 8.81
N PRO A 192 -7.71 3.12 8.53
CA PRO A 192 -7.47 2.69 7.16
C PRO A 192 -8.75 2.16 6.51
N VAL A 193 -9.07 2.70 5.34
CA VAL A 193 -10.16 2.23 4.48
C VAL A 193 -9.59 1.92 3.10
N ASN A 194 -9.77 0.69 2.64
CA ASN A 194 -9.32 0.26 1.32
C ASN A 194 -10.32 0.70 0.22
N PRO A 195 -9.83 0.97 -1.00
CA PRO A 195 -10.69 1.19 -2.16
C PRO A 195 -11.58 -0.06 -2.44
N PRO A 196 -12.71 0.10 -3.16
CA PRO A 196 -13.10 1.27 -3.95
C PRO A 196 -14.00 2.28 -3.22
N PHE A 197 -14.29 2.10 -1.93
CA PHE A 197 -15.24 2.96 -1.19
C PHE A 197 -14.58 3.85 -0.13
N ARG A 198 -13.29 4.16 -0.30
CA ARG A 198 -12.60 5.14 0.54
C ARG A 198 -13.31 6.48 0.43
N GLN A 199 -13.66 7.06 1.58
CA GLN A 199 -14.30 8.37 1.62
C GLN A 199 -13.27 9.47 1.36
N PRO A 200 -13.66 10.61 0.76
CA PRO A 200 -12.81 11.79 0.72
C PRO A 200 -12.41 12.22 2.12
N TYR A 201 -11.17 12.65 2.29
CA TYR A 201 -10.74 13.21 3.58
C TYR A 201 -11.41 14.58 3.76
N PRO A 202 -12.03 14.90 4.91
CA PRO A 202 -12.78 16.15 5.09
C PRO A 202 -11.91 17.35 5.49
N HIS A 203 -10.58 17.21 5.57
CA HIS A 203 -9.69 18.30 5.98
C HIS A 203 -9.74 19.47 4.98
N THR A 204 -10.06 20.65 5.50
CA THR A 204 -10.12 21.93 4.77
C THR A 204 -9.26 23.01 5.41
N ASP A 205 -8.68 22.73 6.58
CA ASP A 205 -7.78 23.58 7.34
C ASP A 205 -6.73 22.72 8.08
N VAL A 206 -5.58 23.30 8.42
CA VAL A 206 -4.47 22.59 9.08
C VAL A 206 -4.82 22.05 10.46
N ALA A 207 -5.72 22.71 11.20
CA ALA A 207 -6.11 22.36 12.56
C ALA A 207 -7.35 21.45 12.62
N TYR A 208 -7.99 21.18 11.47
CA TYR A 208 -9.25 20.44 11.39
C TYR A 208 -9.06 18.97 11.82
N ARG A 209 -9.74 18.54 12.88
CA ARG A 209 -9.67 17.18 13.43
C ARG A 209 -10.97 16.39 13.18
N VAL A 210 -10.84 15.13 12.77
CA VAL A 210 -11.99 14.23 12.50
C VAL A 210 -11.78 12.78 12.92
N GLY A 211 -10.54 12.41 13.22
CA GLY A 211 -10.15 11.09 13.64
C GLY A 211 -10.26 10.90 15.15
N ARG A 212 -9.45 9.99 15.66
CA ARG A 212 -9.37 9.63 17.08
C ARG A 212 -8.04 10.06 17.69
N GLU A 213 -8.00 10.25 18.99
CA GLU A 213 -6.76 10.57 19.71
C GLU A 213 -5.88 9.32 20.00
N SER A 214 -6.37 8.13 19.67
CA SER A 214 -5.69 6.86 19.91
C SER A 214 -6.01 5.84 18.81
N ILE A 215 -5.10 4.90 18.57
CA ILE A 215 -5.25 3.84 17.58
C ILE A 215 -6.03 2.67 18.19
N PRO A 216 -7.25 2.36 17.69
CA PRO A 216 -7.99 1.20 18.16
C PRO A 216 -7.29 -0.10 17.74
N VAL A 217 -7.29 -1.07 18.64
CA VAL A 217 -6.67 -2.37 18.43
C VAL A 217 -7.60 -3.48 18.91
N ASP A 218 -7.65 -4.61 18.20
CA ASP A 218 -8.32 -5.80 18.68
C ASP A 218 -7.52 -6.39 19.86
N PRO A 219 -8.07 -6.39 21.10
CA PRO A 219 -7.35 -6.87 22.27
C PRO A 219 -6.94 -8.34 22.22
N SER A 220 -7.56 -9.15 21.36
CA SER A 220 -7.21 -10.56 21.16
C SER A 220 -5.90 -10.74 20.39
N LYS A 221 -5.53 -9.76 19.55
CA LYS A 221 -4.27 -9.77 18.78
C LYS A 221 -3.05 -9.35 19.62
N VAL A 222 -3.27 -8.59 20.70
CA VAL A 222 -2.18 -8.18 21.59
C VAL A 222 -1.66 -9.39 22.37
N VAL A 223 -0.39 -9.75 22.19
CA VAL A 223 0.20 -10.94 22.83
C VAL A 223 1.15 -10.61 23.98
N ALA A 224 1.69 -9.39 24.00
CA ALA A 224 2.59 -8.94 25.05
C ALA A 224 2.49 -7.43 25.26
N ILE A 225 2.58 -7.02 26.52
CA ILE A 225 2.85 -5.65 26.94
C ILE A 225 4.24 -5.63 27.55
N VAL A 226 5.09 -4.71 27.09
CA VAL A 226 6.48 -4.61 27.52
C VAL A 226 6.71 -3.19 28.02
N GLU A 227 7.36 -3.06 29.17
CA GLU A 227 7.75 -1.75 29.71
C GLU A 227 9.06 -1.31 29.05
N SER A 228 9.04 -0.16 28.38
CA SER A 228 10.26 0.52 27.92
C SER A 228 10.56 1.71 28.84
N THR A 229 11.85 1.99 29.05
CA THR A 229 12.36 3.07 29.91
C THR A 229 13.44 3.91 29.21
N SER A 230 13.58 3.75 27.90
CA SER A 230 14.57 4.46 27.09
C SER A 230 13.90 5.57 26.30
N ARG A 231 14.41 6.80 26.39
CA ARG A 231 13.95 7.91 25.55
C ARG A 231 14.44 7.78 24.11
N ASP A 232 13.76 8.46 23.19
CA ASP A 232 14.24 8.63 21.82
C ASP A 232 15.60 9.35 21.81
N LYS A 233 16.49 8.93 20.91
CA LYS A 233 17.84 9.50 20.79
C LYS A 233 18.00 10.18 19.44
N VAL A 234 17.84 11.51 19.47
CA VAL A 234 17.97 12.34 18.28
C VAL A 234 19.32 13.08 18.33
N PRO A 235 20.18 12.94 17.30
CA PRO A 235 21.42 13.69 17.23
C PRO A 235 21.19 15.21 17.25
N PRO A 236 22.14 16.01 17.79
CA PRO A 236 22.03 17.47 17.77
C PRO A 236 21.81 18.00 16.36
N ASN A 237 20.98 19.04 16.25
CA ASN A 237 20.85 19.78 14.99
C ASN A 237 22.15 20.51 14.69
N THR A 238 22.54 20.55 13.43
CA THR A 238 23.65 21.42 13.01
C THR A 238 23.06 22.81 12.78
N PRO A 239 23.63 23.88 13.39
CA PRO A 239 23.16 25.24 13.20
C PRO A 239 23.16 25.66 11.73
N SER A 240 22.29 26.60 11.35
CA SER A 240 22.35 27.21 10.03
C SER A 240 23.72 27.88 9.83
N ASP A 241 24.34 27.66 8.67
CA ASP A 241 25.55 28.36 8.25
C ASP A 241 25.21 29.56 7.35
N ALA A 242 26.21 30.37 6.99
CA ALA A 242 26.00 31.58 6.19
C ALA A 242 25.39 31.27 4.81
N MET A 243 25.82 30.15 4.21
CA MET A 243 25.30 29.65 2.94
C MET A 243 23.82 29.24 3.04
N SER A 244 23.45 28.49 4.08
CA SER A 244 22.07 28.07 4.34
C SER A 244 21.16 29.28 4.60
N ARG A 245 21.65 30.30 5.32
CA ARG A 245 20.92 31.56 5.52
C ARG A 245 20.71 32.31 4.21
N GLN A 246 21.73 32.39 3.35
CA GLN A 246 21.60 33.04 2.05
C GLN A 246 20.54 32.36 1.16
N ILE A 247 20.46 31.02 1.18
CA ILE A 247 19.38 30.28 0.52
C ILE A 247 18.01 30.66 1.11
N GLY A 248 17.92 30.75 2.44
CA GLY A 248 16.72 31.23 3.14
C GLY A 248 16.32 32.64 2.72
N ASP A 249 17.27 33.57 2.64
CA ASP A 249 17.04 34.97 2.27
C ASP A 249 16.45 35.09 0.86
N HIS A 250 16.98 34.35 -0.12
CA HIS A 250 16.44 34.32 -1.49
C HIS A 250 14.98 33.83 -1.52
N LEU A 251 14.65 32.84 -0.69
CA LEU A 251 13.28 32.33 -0.57
C LEU A 251 12.34 33.34 0.08
N ILE A 252 12.79 34.02 1.14
CA ILE A 252 12.00 35.08 1.79
C ILE A 252 11.75 36.24 0.82
N GLU A 253 12.75 36.68 0.06
CA GLU A 253 12.60 37.72 -0.96
C GLU A 253 11.57 37.30 -2.03
N PHE A 254 11.65 36.06 -2.50
CA PHE A 254 10.68 35.51 -3.45
C PHE A 254 9.26 35.51 -2.88
N PHE A 255 9.06 35.06 -1.64
CA PHE A 255 7.73 35.10 -1.01
C PHE A 255 7.23 36.53 -0.83
N GLU A 256 8.07 37.47 -0.42
CA GLU A 256 7.68 38.89 -0.31
C GLU A 256 7.24 39.43 -1.67
N HIS A 257 7.94 39.05 -2.74
CA HIS A 257 7.57 39.39 -4.11
C HIS A 257 6.22 38.78 -4.53
N GLU A 258 5.99 37.48 -4.29
CA GLU A 258 4.73 36.80 -4.61
C GLU A 258 3.53 37.42 -3.87
N VAL A 259 3.71 37.80 -2.60
CA VAL A 259 2.69 38.50 -1.82
C VAL A 259 2.44 39.90 -2.37
N LYS A 260 3.49 40.66 -2.68
CA LYS A 260 3.38 42.00 -3.29
C LYS A 260 2.63 41.95 -4.62
N MET A 261 2.78 40.87 -5.39
CA MET A 261 2.10 40.66 -6.66
C MET A 261 0.69 40.06 -6.52
N GLY A 262 0.24 39.76 -5.29
CA GLY A 262 -1.08 39.17 -5.02
C GLY A 262 -1.23 37.72 -5.46
N ARG A 263 -0.11 37.00 -5.67
CA ARG A 263 -0.11 35.57 -6.04
C ARG A 263 -0.11 34.65 -4.82
N LEU A 264 0.42 35.15 -3.69
CA LEU A 264 0.30 34.54 -2.37
C LEU A 264 -0.39 35.54 -1.41
N PRO A 265 -1.13 35.06 -0.40
CA PRO A 265 -1.69 35.94 0.63
C PRO A 265 -0.59 36.37 1.63
N ALA A 266 -0.87 37.40 2.43
CA ALA A 266 0.11 37.96 3.39
C ALA A 266 0.57 36.98 4.48
N ASN A 267 -0.24 35.96 4.78
CA ASN A 267 0.08 34.87 5.70
C ASN A 267 0.55 33.59 4.98
N LEU A 268 0.97 33.72 3.71
CA LEU A 268 1.37 32.61 2.85
C LEU A 268 0.31 31.49 2.82
N LEU A 269 0.74 30.28 2.46
CA LEU A 269 -0.07 29.08 2.52
C LEU A 269 0.62 28.08 3.47
N PRO A 270 -0.06 26.98 3.87
CA PRO A 270 0.55 26.00 4.77
C PRO A 270 1.91 25.54 4.27
N LEU A 271 2.91 25.58 5.15
CA LEU A 271 4.30 25.28 4.80
C LEU A 271 4.61 23.81 5.07
N GLN A 272 5.33 23.17 4.15
CA GLN A 272 6.06 21.94 4.39
C GLN A 272 7.55 22.22 4.25
N SER A 273 8.33 21.81 5.25
CA SER A 273 9.78 21.91 5.25
C SER A 273 10.39 20.56 5.64
N GLY A 274 11.44 20.16 4.93
CA GLY A 274 12.20 18.95 5.23
C GLY A 274 13.08 19.07 6.48
N ILE A 275 14.08 18.20 6.58
CA ILE A 275 15.06 18.17 7.67
C ILE A 275 16.41 18.70 7.18
N GLY A 276 17.11 19.46 8.01
CA GLY A 276 18.53 19.80 7.81
C GLY A 276 18.83 21.29 7.88
N ASN A 277 20.10 21.66 7.67
CA ASN A 277 20.57 23.02 7.92
C ASN A 277 19.84 24.08 7.10
N ILE A 278 19.55 23.79 5.83
CA ILE A 278 18.84 24.71 4.96
C ILE A 278 17.38 24.83 5.37
N ALA A 279 16.72 23.71 5.68
CA ALA A 279 15.34 23.72 6.18
C ALA A 279 15.22 24.55 7.47
N ASN A 280 16.18 24.41 8.39
CA ASN A 280 16.26 25.21 9.61
C ASN A 280 16.48 26.70 9.30
N ALA A 281 17.40 27.03 8.39
CA ALA A 281 17.65 28.41 8.00
C ALA A 281 16.41 29.09 7.39
N VAL A 282 15.60 28.35 6.63
CA VAL A 282 14.33 28.85 6.09
C VAL A 282 13.33 29.13 7.20
N VAL A 283 13.19 28.22 8.19
CA VAL A 283 12.30 28.42 9.34
C VAL A 283 12.75 29.61 10.19
N GLU A 284 14.06 29.76 10.45
CA GLU A 284 14.65 30.91 11.14
C GLU A 284 14.37 32.23 10.38
N GLY A 285 14.52 32.22 9.06
CA GLY A 285 14.21 33.35 8.19
C GLY A 285 12.72 33.74 8.25
N LEU A 286 11.82 32.75 8.23
CA LEU A 286 10.37 32.98 8.37
C LEU A 286 9.99 33.52 9.75
N ALA A 287 10.59 32.99 10.82
CA ALA A 287 10.34 33.45 12.19
C ALA A 287 10.74 34.92 12.41
N SER A 288 11.79 35.37 11.71
CA SER A 288 12.29 36.76 11.74
C SER A 288 11.70 37.67 10.66
N SER A 289 10.90 37.12 9.74
CA SER A 289 10.28 37.85 8.63
C SER A 289 9.06 38.68 9.06
N LYS A 290 8.47 39.40 8.09
CA LYS A 290 7.21 40.13 8.25
C LYS A 290 5.97 39.24 8.17
N PHE A 291 6.11 37.98 7.77
CA PHE A 291 4.98 37.06 7.65
C PHE A 291 4.49 36.65 9.05
N LYS A 292 3.18 36.66 9.23
CA LYS A 292 2.49 36.32 10.48
C LYS A 292 1.29 35.43 10.19
N ASN A 293 0.76 34.80 11.23
CA ASN A 293 -0.35 33.87 11.13
C ASN A 293 -0.06 32.71 10.15
N LEU A 294 1.19 32.26 10.18
CA LEU A 294 1.66 31.17 9.36
C LEU A 294 1.09 29.86 9.90
N THR A 295 0.92 28.91 9.00
CA THR A 295 0.46 27.55 9.33
C THR A 295 1.38 26.54 8.66
N VAL A 296 1.45 25.34 9.23
CA VAL A 296 2.35 24.29 8.76
C VAL A 296 1.55 23.01 8.56
N TRP A 297 1.74 22.40 7.40
CA TRP A 297 1.28 21.04 7.09
C TRP A 297 2.49 20.27 6.56
N THR A 298 3.16 19.57 7.47
CA THR A 298 4.46 18.95 7.18
C THR A 298 4.44 17.47 7.56
N GLU A 299 5.54 16.80 7.28
CA GLU A 299 5.80 15.45 7.74
C GLU A 299 6.46 15.45 9.13
N VAL A 300 7.37 16.40 9.36
CA VAL A 300 8.27 16.42 10.53
C VAL A 300 8.36 17.81 11.14
N LEU A 301 8.30 17.87 12.47
CA LEU A 301 8.62 19.05 13.26
C LEU A 301 9.97 18.88 13.95
N GLN A 302 10.79 19.93 13.93
CA GLN A 302 12.14 19.97 14.49
C GLN A 302 12.25 21.08 15.54
N ASP A 303 13.38 21.15 16.23
CA ASP A 303 13.63 22.15 17.28
C ASP A 303 13.36 23.59 16.81
N SER A 304 13.70 23.91 15.55
CA SER A 304 13.45 25.22 14.94
C SER A 304 11.98 25.63 14.92
N PHE A 305 11.05 24.68 14.95
CA PHE A 305 9.61 24.97 15.04
C PHE A 305 9.19 25.42 16.45
N LEU A 306 9.88 24.99 17.50
CA LEU A 306 9.60 25.50 18.85
C LEU A 306 9.93 26.99 18.91
N ASP A 307 11.08 27.39 18.36
CA ASP A 307 11.44 28.81 18.23
C ASP A 307 10.48 29.57 17.31
N PHE A 308 9.97 28.91 16.28
CA PHE A 308 9.00 29.51 15.37
C PHE A 308 7.65 29.78 16.04
N PHE A 309 7.16 28.88 16.89
CA PHE A 309 5.99 29.14 17.73
C PHE A 309 6.23 30.30 18.69
N ASP A 310 7.38 30.32 19.37
CA ASP A 310 7.73 31.36 20.35
C ASP A 310 7.87 32.74 19.71
N SER A 311 8.24 32.80 18.42
CA SER A 311 8.28 34.06 17.67
C SER A 311 6.90 34.72 17.50
N GLY A 312 5.82 33.98 17.76
CA GLY A 312 4.44 34.40 17.52
C GLY A 312 4.05 34.49 16.04
N SER A 313 4.90 33.97 15.14
CA SER A 313 4.64 33.99 13.69
C SER A 313 3.88 32.74 13.21
N LEU A 314 4.00 31.61 13.93
CA LEU A 314 3.36 30.34 13.62
C LEU A 314 2.14 30.10 14.54
N ASP A 315 0.96 29.96 13.95
CA ASP A 315 -0.30 29.77 14.69
C ASP A 315 -0.57 28.29 14.98
N PHE A 316 -0.29 27.40 14.02
CA PHE A 316 -0.59 25.97 14.14
C PHE A 316 0.28 25.11 13.21
N ALA A 317 0.65 23.90 13.65
CA ALA A 317 1.29 22.92 12.80
C ALA A 317 0.69 21.50 12.89
N THR A 318 0.50 20.88 11.73
CA THR A 318 0.21 19.45 11.60
C THR A 318 1.47 18.72 11.12
N ALA A 319 1.76 17.57 11.72
CA ALA A 319 2.87 16.69 11.32
C ALA A 319 2.52 15.20 11.45
N THR A 320 3.40 14.32 10.96
CA THR A 320 3.40 12.88 11.32
C THR A 320 4.21 12.62 12.58
N SER A 321 5.27 13.41 12.78
CA SER A 321 6.34 13.15 13.73
C SER A 321 6.92 14.44 14.33
N ILE A 322 7.23 14.40 15.62
CA ILE A 322 7.97 15.42 16.37
C ILE A 322 9.38 14.90 16.65
N ARG A 323 10.35 15.36 15.87
CA ARG A 323 11.76 14.97 15.96
C ARG A 323 12.57 16.08 16.62
N LEU A 324 12.67 16.05 17.95
CA LEU A 324 13.40 17.03 18.73
C LEU A 324 14.69 16.46 19.30
N THR A 325 15.70 17.31 19.50
CA THR A 325 16.85 16.94 20.34
C THR A 325 16.42 16.67 21.78
N GLU A 326 17.31 16.12 22.62
CA GLU A 326 17.02 15.89 24.04
C GLU A 326 16.57 17.17 24.76
N ALA A 327 17.31 18.27 24.58
CA ALA A 327 16.93 19.59 25.12
C ALA A 327 15.61 20.11 24.51
N GLY A 328 15.36 19.84 23.23
CA GLY A 328 14.09 20.17 22.57
C GLY A 328 12.90 19.43 23.20
N PHE A 329 13.05 18.13 23.50
CA PHE A 329 12.02 17.36 24.20
C PHE A 329 11.82 17.83 25.64
N GLU A 330 12.88 18.17 26.38
CA GLU A 330 12.76 18.74 27.72
C GLU A 330 11.91 20.01 27.71
N ARG A 331 12.23 20.96 26.81
CA ARG A 331 11.45 22.19 26.63
C ARG A 331 10.00 21.91 26.24
N PHE A 332 9.80 20.97 25.32
CA PHE A 332 8.47 20.60 24.84
C PHE A 332 7.62 19.99 25.96
N ASP A 333 8.21 19.10 26.77
CA ASP A 333 7.56 18.47 27.92
C ASP A 333 7.20 19.51 28.99
N GLU A 334 8.11 20.44 29.31
CA GLU A 334 7.87 21.54 30.27
C GLU A 334 6.73 22.49 29.82
N SER A 335 6.56 22.64 28.50
CA SER A 335 5.58 23.55 27.88
C SER A 335 4.44 22.80 27.18
N TRP A 336 4.15 21.58 27.61
CA TRP A 336 3.18 20.68 26.97
C TRP A 336 1.81 21.35 26.76
N ASP A 337 1.27 22.03 27.78
CA ASP A 337 -0.07 22.66 27.74
C ASP A 337 -0.19 23.78 26.69
N GLU A 338 0.92 24.36 26.27
CA GLU A 338 0.98 25.35 25.20
C GLU A 338 1.11 24.66 23.83
N PHE A 339 2.15 23.84 23.66
CA PHE A 339 2.44 23.25 22.36
C PHE A 339 1.37 22.26 21.91
N SER A 340 0.82 21.44 22.81
CA SER A 340 -0.21 20.44 22.48
C SER A 340 -1.48 21.06 21.87
N LYS A 341 -1.79 22.33 22.17
CA LYS A 341 -2.94 23.05 21.60
C LYS A 341 -2.65 23.65 20.23
N LYS A 342 -1.38 23.81 19.87
CA LYS A 342 -0.91 24.39 18.59
C LYS A 342 -0.43 23.32 17.60
N LEU A 343 -0.56 22.05 17.98
CA LEU A 343 0.00 20.91 17.25
C LEU A 343 -1.00 19.78 17.06
N CYS A 344 -0.86 19.07 15.93
CA CYS A 344 -1.61 17.86 15.64
C CYS A 344 -0.72 16.81 14.97
N LEU A 345 -0.78 15.57 15.46
CA LEU A 345 -0.05 14.44 14.86
C LEU A 345 -1.00 13.48 14.14
N ARG A 346 -0.70 13.19 12.88
CA ARG A 346 -1.54 12.36 11.99
C ARG A 346 -0.79 11.16 11.45
N SER A 347 -1.49 10.15 10.95
CA SER A 347 -0.83 9.08 10.21
C SER A 347 -0.14 9.64 8.96
N GLN A 348 0.92 8.97 8.52
CA GLN A 348 1.67 9.41 7.34
C GLN A 348 0.83 9.35 6.06
N VAL A 349 -0.23 8.54 6.02
CA VAL A 349 -1.18 8.52 4.90
C VAL A 349 -1.93 9.84 4.79
N VAL A 350 -2.29 10.45 5.93
CA VAL A 350 -3.07 11.69 5.97
C VAL A 350 -2.15 12.91 5.78
N SER A 351 -1.08 13.02 6.56
CA SER A 351 -0.14 14.16 6.44
C SER A 351 0.47 14.27 5.05
N ASN A 352 0.70 13.14 4.37
CA ASN A 352 1.31 13.11 3.04
C ASN A 352 0.25 12.90 1.93
N SER A 353 -1.05 13.03 2.23
CA SER A 353 -2.11 12.78 1.26
C SER A 353 -2.06 13.77 0.09
N PRO A 354 -1.92 13.32 -1.17
CA PRO A 354 -1.97 14.18 -2.35
C PRO A 354 -3.22 15.07 -2.42
N GLU A 355 -4.38 14.52 -2.02
CA GLU A 355 -5.66 15.23 -2.00
C GLU A 355 -5.60 16.45 -1.08
N ILE A 356 -5.08 16.26 0.13
CA ILE A 356 -5.06 17.30 1.17
C ILE A 356 -3.99 18.33 0.86
N ILE A 357 -2.79 17.90 0.48
CA ILE A 357 -1.67 18.77 0.09
C ILE A 357 -2.14 19.76 -1.00
N ARG A 358 -2.81 19.23 -2.03
CA ARG A 358 -3.34 20.05 -3.13
C ARG A 358 -4.50 20.94 -2.71
N ARG A 359 -5.41 20.44 -1.86
CA ARG A 359 -6.56 21.23 -1.37
C ARG A 359 -6.12 22.41 -0.52
N LEU A 360 -5.17 22.20 0.39
CA LEU A 360 -4.63 23.23 1.27
C LEU A 360 -3.71 24.20 0.51
N GLY A 361 -3.23 23.82 -0.67
CA GLY A 361 -2.30 24.63 -1.46
C GLY A 361 -0.94 24.75 -0.77
N VAL A 362 -0.41 23.64 -0.24
CA VAL A 362 0.84 23.63 0.52
C VAL A 362 2.01 24.22 -0.29
N ILE A 363 2.91 24.95 0.35
CA ILE A 363 4.22 25.33 -0.21
C ILE A 363 5.23 24.29 0.26
N ALA A 364 5.77 23.52 -0.69
CA ALA A 364 6.66 22.39 -0.40
C ALA A 364 8.13 22.77 -0.64
N MET A 365 8.99 22.54 0.35
CA MET A 365 10.41 22.86 0.31
C MET A 365 11.24 21.64 0.69
N ASN A 366 12.06 21.15 -0.25
CA ASN A 366 12.83 19.92 -0.09
C ASN A 366 14.28 20.07 -0.57
N THR A 367 15.16 19.18 -0.09
CA THR A 367 16.60 19.19 -0.45
C THR A 367 16.96 17.98 -1.30
N PRO A 368 17.36 18.17 -2.57
CA PRO A 368 17.88 17.09 -3.39
C PRO A 368 19.38 16.84 -3.11
N VAL A 369 19.88 15.72 -3.64
CA VAL A 369 21.31 15.45 -3.84
C VAL A 369 21.87 16.40 -4.90
N GLU A 370 21.19 16.47 -6.05
CA GLU A 370 21.53 17.28 -7.22
C GLU A 370 20.28 17.51 -8.08
N VAL A 371 20.31 18.59 -8.86
CA VAL A 371 19.29 18.95 -9.85
C VAL A 371 20.00 19.15 -11.18
N ASP A 372 19.43 18.69 -12.28
CA ASP A 372 19.99 19.01 -13.59
C ASP A 372 19.48 20.34 -14.14
N MET A 373 20.11 20.81 -15.21
CA MET A 373 19.74 22.08 -15.84
C MET A 373 18.30 22.09 -16.38
N TYR A 374 17.64 20.96 -16.57
CA TYR A 374 16.24 20.91 -17.01
C TYR A 374 15.22 20.84 -15.87
N ALA A 375 15.70 20.82 -14.62
CA ALA A 375 14.91 20.65 -13.41
C ALA A 375 14.42 19.22 -13.15
N HIS A 376 15.16 18.19 -13.59
CA HIS A 376 15.02 16.87 -12.97
C HIS A 376 15.88 16.80 -11.72
N ALA A 377 15.35 16.23 -10.65
CA ALA A 377 16.05 16.14 -9.37
C ALA A 377 16.25 14.71 -8.89
N ASN A 378 17.43 14.50 -8.31
CA ASN A 378 17.84 13.29 -7.62
C ASN A 378 17.82 13.56 -6.11
N SER A 379 16.99 12.86 -5.36
CA SER A 379 16.89 12.96 -3.90
C SER A 379 17.49 11.74 -3.18
N THR A 380 17.82 10.67 -3.91
CA THR A 380 18.09 9.36 -3.32
C THR A 380 19.45 8.77 -3.66
N ASN A 381 19.82 8.74 -4.94
CA ASN A 381 20.86 7.84 -5.46
C ASN A 381 22.11 8.60 -5.87
N VAL A 382 23.10 8.66 -4.98
CA VAL A 382 24.40 9.26 -5.31
C VAL A 382 25.07 8.44 -6.40
N MET A 383 25.54 9.11 -7.47
CA MET A 383 26.09 8.45 -8.68
C MET A 383 25.10 7.48 -9.35
N GLY A 384 23.80 7.71 -9.20
CA GLY A 384 22.73 6.91 -9.81
C GLY A 384 22.45 5.56 -9.17
N SER A 385 23.26 5.12 -8.20
CA SER A 385 23.19 3.75 -7.66
C SER A 385 23.35 3.62 -6.16
N ARG A 386 24.03 4.57 -5.49
CA ARG A 386 24.25 4.50 -4.05
C ARG A 386 23.12 5.19 -3.30
N MET A 387 22.19 4.40 -2.77
CA MET A 387 21.07 4.87 -1.95
C MET A 387 21.59 5.64 -0.72
N LEU A 388 21.07 6.85 -0.52
CA LEU A 388 21.34 7.68 0.66
C LEU A 388 20.39 7.28 1.81
N ASN A 389 19.11 7.64 1.67
CA ASN A 389 18.08 7.46 2.71
C ASN A 389 16.81 6.79 2.15
N GLY A 390 16.27 7.35 1.07
CA GLY A 390 15.02 6.97 0.41
C GLY A 390 14.24 8.23 0.00
N LEU A 391 13.27 8.10 -0.91
CA LEU A 391 12.51 9.23 -1.45
C LEU A 391 11.75 10.03 -0.38
N GLY A 392 11.22 9.33 0.63
CA GLY A 392 10.41 9.93 1.68
C GLY A 392 9.12 10.55 1.15
N GLY A 393 8.61 11.57 1.85
CA GLY A 393 7.44 12.34 1.42
C GLY A 393 7.70 13.39 0.35
N SER A 394 8.95 13.59 -0.08
CA SER A 394 9.33 14.70 -0.98
C SER A 394 8.44 14.77 -2.23
N ALA A 395 8.23 13.63 -2.90
CA ALA A 395 7.40 13.57 -4.09
C ALA A 395 5.88 13.57 -3.79
N ASP A 396 5.45 13.16 -2.59
CA ASP A 396 4.05 13.37 -2.15
C ASP A 396 3.72 14.87 -2.12
N PHE A 397 4.65 15.67 -1.59
CA PHE A 397 4.51 17.12 -1.48
C PHE A 397 4.75 17.84 -2.81
N LEU A 398 5.90 17.64 -3.46
CA LEU A 398 6.29 18.40 -4.66
C LEU A 398 5.35 18.16 -5.86
N ARG A 399 4.74 16.98 -6.00
CA ARG A 399 3.77 16.76 -7.08
C ARG A 399 2.44 17.50 -6.85
N ASN A 400 2.08 17.77 -5.59
CA ASN A 400 0.73 18.17 -5.22
C ASN A 400 0.65 19.56 -4.58
N ALA A 401 1.78 20.18 -4.30
CA ALA A 401 1.89 21.51 -3.72
C ALA A 401 1.37 22.60 -4.67
N LYS A 402 1.08 23.76 -4.10
CA LYS A 402 0.83 25.00 -4.84
C LYS A 402 2.11 25.58 -5.43
N LEU A 403 3.21 25.43 -4.70
CA LEU A 403 4.56 25.79 -5.10
C LEU A 403 5.52 24.68 -4.69
N SER A 404 6.28 24.18 -5.65
CA SER A 404 7.23 23.10 -5.45
C SER A 404 8.66 23.59 -5.58
N ILE A 405 9.36 23.59 -4.46
CA ILE A 405 10.64 24.25 -4.29
C ILE A 405 11.70 23.21 -3.90
N MET A 406 12.81 23.22 -4.63
CA MET A 406 14.01 22.51 -4.22
C MET A 406 15.15 23.47 -3.91
N HIS A 407 15.79 23.23 -2.78
CA HIS A 407 16.91 24.04 -2.31
C HIS A 407 18.14 23.18 -1.98
N THR A 408 19.31 23.61 -2.44
CA THR A 408 20.57 22.89 -2.25
C THR A 408 21.74 23.89 -2.31
N PRO A 409 22.89 23.62 -1.69
CA PRO A 409 24.12 24.32 -2.06
C PRO A 409 24.36 24.15 -3.57
N SER A 410 24.97 25.13 -4.22
CA SER A 410 25.31 25.04 -5.65
C SER A 410 26.49 24.10 -5.92
N ALA A 411 27.37 23.92 -4.94
CA ALA A 411 28.46 22.97 -4.94
C ALA A 411 28.76 22.43 -3.53
N ARG A 412 29.43 21.28 -3.46
CA ARG A 412 29.87 20.63 -2.22
C ARG A 412 31.36 20.26 -2.29
N PRO A 413 32.07 20.24 -1.16
CA PRO A 413 33.47 19.82 -1.14
C PRO A 413 33.62 18.32 -1.39
N SER A 414 34.68 17.95 -2.09
CA SER A 414 35.20 16.59 -2.16
C SER A 414 36.44 16.42 -1.28
N LYS A 415 37.06 15.23 -1.31
CA LYS A 415 38.34 15.00 -0.61
C LYS A 415 39.50 15.82 -1.19
N THR A 416 39.39 16.25 -2.44
CA THR A 416 40.50 16.83 -3.22
C THR A 416 40.21 18.23 -3.74
N ASP A 417 38.96 18.70 -3.68
CA ASP A 417 38.52 19.99 -4.24
C ASP A 417 37.42 20.61 -3.34
N PRO A 418 37.59 21.86 -2.84
CA PRO A 418 36.61 22.51 -1.96
C PRO A 418 35.23 22.72 -2.59
N THR A 419 35.14 22.63 -3.91
CA THR A 419 33.89 22.73 -4.69
C THR A 419 33.74 21.52 -5.60
N GLY A 420 34.37 20.39 -5.27
CA GLY A 420 34.56 19.27 -6.18
C GLY A 420 33.30 18.54 -6.66
N VAL A 421 32.13 18.82 -6.09
CA VAL A 421 30.86 18.24 -6.53
C VAL A 421 29.90 19.39 -6.87
N SER A 422 29.49 19.49 -8.13
CA SER A 422 28.41 20.40 -8.52
C SER A 422 27.07 19.80 -8.10
N CYS A 423 26.16 20.62 -7.58
CA CYS A 423 24.76 20.23 -7.36
C CYS A 423 23.85 20.62 -8.52
N ILE A 424 24.34 21.42 -9.47
CA ILE A 424 23.71 21.66 -10.77
C ILE A 424 24.49 20.90 -11.84
N VAL A 425 23.85 19.94 -12.50
CA VAL A 425 24.52 19.02 -13.44
C VAL A 425 23.88 19.04 -14.84
N PRO A 426 24.56 18.54 -15.88
CA PRO A 426 23.96 18.44 -17.21
C PRO A 426 22.74 17.53 -17.25
N PHE A 427 22.80 16.38 -16.57
CA PHE A 427 21.71 15.42 -16.44
C PHE A 427 21.85 14.68 -15.11
N ALA A 428 20.75 14.46 -14.41
CA ALA A 428 20.75 13.73 -13.15
C ALA A 428 20.96 12.22 -13.40
N PRO A 429 21.88 11.55 -12.68
CA PRO A 429 22.16 10.12 -12.88
C PRO A 429 21.03 9.21 -12.35
N HIS A 430 20.09 9.77 -11.60
CA HIS A 430 18.83 9.18 -11.15
C HIS A 430 17.79 10.29 -11.02
N VAL A 431 16.53 10.01 -11.30
CA VAL A 431 15.45 11.01 -11.27
C VAL A 431 14.34 10.53 -10.34
N ASP A 432 14.16 11.27 -9.24
CA ASP A 432 13.08 11.10 -8.28
C ASP A 432 11.91 12.04 -8.57
N GLN A 433 12.23 13.27 -9.00
CA GLN A 433 11.27 14.28 -9.42
C GLN A 433 11.62 14.76 -10.83
N THR A 434 10.64 14.70 -11.71
CA THR A 434 10.76 15.26 -13.06
C THR A 434 10.62 16.78 -13.03
N GLU A 435 10.98 17.45 -14.12
CA GLU A 435 10.79 18.89 -14.33
C GLU A 435 9.34 19.35 -14.13
N HIS A 436 8.36 18.47 -14.31
CA HIS A 436 6.95 18.76 -14.07
C HIS A 436 6.59 18.99 -12.60
N ASP A 437 7.47 18.57 -11.68
CA ASP A 437 7.21 18.60 -10.24
C ASP A 437 7.90 19.77 -9.55
N LEU A 438 8.66 20.57 -10.30
CA LEU A 438 9.50 21.64 -9.77
C LEU A 438 9.16 22.97 -10.41
N ASP A 439 8.79 23.93 -9.56
CA ASP A 439 8.54 25.31 -9.94
C ASP A 439 9.78 26.18 -9.73
N ILE A 440 10.49 25.97 -8.61
CA ILE A 440 11.57 26.85 -8.15
C ILE A 440 12.79 26.03 -7.73
N ILE A 441 13.97 26.45 -8.18
CA ILE A 441 15.27 25.94 -7.70
C ILE A 441 16.02 27.06 -6.99
N VAL A 442 16.58 26.80 -5.81
CA VAL A 442 17.32 27.79 -5.02
C VAL A 442 18.66 27.25 -4.58
N THR A 443 19.70 28.05 -4.76
CA THR A 443 21.02 27.84 -4.16
C THR A 443 21.48 29.13 -3.50
N GLU A 444 22.65 29.10 -2.85
CA GLU A 444 23.20 30.33 -2.27
C GLU A 444 23.55 31.37 -3.35
N GLN A 445 23.71 30.95 -4.61
CA GLN A 445 23.98 31.86 -5.73
C GLN A 445 22.75 32.68 -6.14
N GLY A 446 21.55 32.13 -5.94
CA GLY A 446 20.30 32.77 -6.35
C GLY A 446 19.13 31.79 -6.47
N LEU A 447 18.05 32.28 -7.06
CA LEU A 447 16.78 31.57 -7.24
C LEU A 447 16.38 31.60 -8.71
N ALA A 448 16.03 30.43 -9.26
CA ALA A 448 15.47 30.26 -10.59
C ALA A 448 13.96 29.96 -10.49
N ASP A 449 13.13 30.85 -11.05
CA ASP A 449 11.68 30.66 -11.18
C ASP A 449 11.36 30.07 -12.55
N LEU A 450 10.90 28.82 -12.59
CA LEU A 450 10.75 28.01 -13.80
C LEU A 450 9.30 27.93 -14.29
N ARG A 451 8.39 28.63 -13.63
CA ARG A 451 6.96 28.57 -13.93
C ARG A 451 6.69 29.08 -15.36
N GLY A 452 6.10 28.21 -16.18
CA GLY A 452 5.76 28.53 -17.58
C GLY A 452 6.93 28.43 -18.57
N MET A 453 8.11 27.97 -18.15
CA MET A 453 9.29 27.85 -19.01
C MET A 453 9.38 26.48 -19.70
N ALA A 454 9.82 26.49 -20.97
CA ALA A 454 10.23 25.29 -21.71
C ALA A 454 11.61 24.79 -21.27
N PRO A 455 12.00 23.52 -21.52
CA PRO A 455 13.26 22.95 -21.01
C PRO A 455 14.51 23.80 -21.33
N ARG A 456 14.63 24.31 -22.55
CA ARG A 456 15.76 25.19 -22.93
C ARG A 456 15.81 26.52 -22.17
N GLU A 457 14.65 27.07 -21.79
CA GLU A 457 14.59 28.30 -20.98
C GLU A 457 14.97 27.99 -19.53
N ARG A 458 14.50 26.86 -19.00
CA ARG A 458 14.88 26.35 -17.67
C ARG A 458 16.38 26.15 -17.55
N ALA A 459 17.01 25.54 -18.55
CA ALA A 459 18.46 25.32 -18.57
C ALA A 459 19.25 26.61 -18.39
N VAL A 460 18.92 27.64 -19.18
CA VAL A 460 19.60 28.93 -19.08
C VAL A 460 19.35 29.55 -17.71
N GLU A 461 18.12 29.58 -17.23
CA GLU A 461 17.78 30.20 -15.94
C GLU A 461 18.46 29.49 -14.75
N ILE A 462 18.42 28.15 -14.71
CA ILE A 462 19.07 27.37 -13.65
C ILE A 462 20.59 27.54 -13.68
N ILE A 463 21.21 27.46 -14.86
CA ILE A 463 22.66 27.67 -14.99
C ILE A 463 23.00 29.10 -14.55
N ASP A 464 22.17 30.08 -14.90
CA ASP A 464 22.47 31.48 -14.62
C ASP A 464 22.28 31.90 -13.17
N LYS A 465 21.24 31.40 -12.52
CA LYS A 465 20.88 31.79 -11.15
C LYS A 465 21.42 30.86 -10.08
N CYS A 466 21.55 29.57 -10.39
CA CYS A 466 21.73 28.55 -9.36
C CYS A 466 23.09 27.85 -9.41
N ALA A 467 23.75 27.77 -10.58
CA ALA A 467 25.04 27.06 -10.69
C ALA A 467 26.19 27.85 -10.04
N HIS A 468 27.10 27.11 -9.40
CA HIS A 468 28.32 27.70 -8.82
C HIS A 468 29.19 28.33 -9.93
N PRO A 469 29.89 29.45 -9.68
CA PRO A 469 30.76 30.10 -10.65
C PRO A 469 31.77 29.16 -11.34
N ASP A 470 32.36 28.23 -10.59
CA ASP A 470 33.31 27.22 -11.10
C ASP A 470 32.74 26.28 -12.18
N TYR A 471 31.42 26.08 -12.20
CA TYR A 471 30.74 25.16 -13.11
C TYR A 471 29.93 25.85 -14.20
N LYS A 472 29.54 27.10 -13.98
CA LYS A 472 28.63 27.86 -14.87
C LYS A 472 29.10 27.89 -16.33
N ALA A 473 30.38 28.15 -16.57
CA ALA A 473 30.94 28.18 -17.92
C ALA A 473 30.89 26.79 -18.61
N GLN A 474 31.22 25.72 -17.87
CA GLN A 474 31.20 24.35 -18.39
C GLN A 474 29.77 23.88 -18.69
N LEU A 475 28.80 24.27 -17.87
CA LEU A 475 27.39 23.94 -18.07
C LEU A 475 26.80 24.65 -19.30
N HIS A 476 27.10 25.95 -19.48
CA HIS A 476 26.75 26.68 -20.70
C HIS A 476 27.40 26.05 -21.95
N GLU A 477 28.68 25.67 -21.87
CA GLU A 477 29.35 24.99 -22.98
C GLU A 477 28.67 23.65 -23.33
N TYR A 478 28.30 22.85 -22.33
CA TYR A 478 27.54 21.61 -22.55
C TYR A 478 26.21 21.89 -23.25
N PHE A 479 25.44 22.86 -22.74
CA PHE A 479 24.13 23.22 -23.26
C PHE A 479 24.20 23.69 -24.72
N ASP A 480 25.17 24.56 -25.05
CA ASP A 480 25.38 25.05 -26.42
C ASP A 480 25.77 23.93 -27.38
N ARG A 481 26.71 23.06 -26.96
CA ARG A 481 27.11 21.87 -27.74
C ARG A 481 25.92 20.94 -27.95
N ALA A 482 25.12 20.70 -26.91
CA ALA A 482 23.93 19.86 -26.98
C ALA A 482 22.87 20.45 -27.92
N CYS A 483 22.61 21.75 -27.85
CA CYS A 483 21.72 22.45 -28.77
C CYS A 483 22.20 22.33 -30.21
N PHE A 484 23.50 22.52 -30.46
CA PHE A 484 24.07 22.39 -31.79
C PHE A 484 23.89 20.99 -32.38
N GLU A 485 24.16 19.94 -31.60
CA GLU A 485 24.00 18.55 -32.04
C GLU A 485 22.53 18.14 -32.19
N ALA A 486 21.66 18.54 -31.26
CA ALA A 486 20.23 18.26 -31.31
C ALA A 486 19.55 18.96 -32.49
N LYS A 487 20.01 20.16 -32.88
CA LYS A 487 19.50 20.88 -34.06
C LYS A 487 19.69 20.06 -35.34
N LYS A 488 20.84 19.40 -35.51
CA LYS A 488 21.11 18.54 -36.68
C LYS A 488 20.18 17.33 -36.76
N LYS A 489 19.70 16.86 -35.61
CA LYS A 489 18.82 15.68 -35.45
C LYS A 489 17.35 16.04 -35.28
N THR A 490 17.01 17.33 -35.40
CA THR A 490 15.63 17.82 -35.23
C THR A 490 15.02 17.50 -33.85
N SER A 491 15.85 17.41 -32.81
CA SER A 491 15.47 16.95 -31.46
C SER A 491 15.72 18.04 -30.39
N LEU A 492 15.34 19.29 -30.67
CA LEU A 492 15.70 20.48 -29.88
C LEU A 492 14.83 20.74 -28.64
N HIS A 493 13.85 19.91 -28.32
CA HIS A 493 12.96 20.15 -27.17
C HIS A 493 13.74 20.19 -25.86
N GLU A 494 14.56 19.15 -25.61
CA GLU A 494 15.42 18.99 -24.45
C GLU A 494 16.78 18.44 -24.90
N PRO A 495 17.71 19.33 -25.31
CA PRO A 495 18.96 18.92 -25.94
C PRO A 495 19.94 18.20 -25.00
N HIS A 496 20.42 17.02 -25.40
CA HIS A 496 21.49 16.30 -24.71
C HIS A 496 22.52 15.71 -25.68
N ILE A 497 23.75 15.59 -25.17
CA ILE A 497 24.78 14.71 -25.74
C ILE A 497 24.90 13.50 -24.83
N LEU A 498 24.27 12.39 -25.19
CA LEU A 498 24.15 11.19 -24.33
C LEU A 498 25.50 10.69 -23.79
N ARG A 499 26.54 10.69 -24.63
CA ARG A 499 27.90 10.25 -24.22
C ARG A 499 28.55 11.16 -23.17
N ASP A 500 28.10 12.41 -23.08
CA ASP A 500 28.71 13.43 -22.22
C ASP A 500 27.77 13.81 -21.05
N ALA A 501 26.50 13.38 -21.06
CA ALA A 501 25.49 13.76 -20.06
C ALA A 501 25.89 13.45 -18.60
N LEU A 502 26.62 12.36 -18.38
CA LEU A 502 27.11 11.93 -17.06
C LEU A 502 28.63 12.10 -16.90
N LYS A 503 29.27 12.92 -17.75
CA LYS A 503 30.74 13.03 -17.79
C LYS A 503 31.32 13.64 -16.52
N MET A 504 30.63 14.61 -15.92
CA MET A 504 31.01 15.20 -14.63
C MET A 504 31.02 14.14 -13.52
N HIS A 505 30.00 13.28 -13.47
CA HIS A 505 29.91 12.15 -12.55
C HIS A 505 31.06 11.16 -12.73
N LEU A 506 31.33 10.76 -13.98
CA LEU A 506 32.43 9.84 -14.28
C LEU A 506 33.79 10.44 -13.87
N ASN A 507 34.01 11.72 -14.14
CA ASN A 507 35.24 12.40 -13.73
C ASN A 507 35.39 12.47 -12.20
N PHE A 508 34.28 12.64 -11.47
CA PHE A 508 34.31 12.60 -10.00
C PHE A 508 34.74 11.22 -9.47
N GLN A 509 34.31 10.13 -10.10
CA GLN A 509 34.71 8.77 -9.69
C GLN A 509 36.22 8.54 -9.86
N GLU A 510 36.80 9.07 -10.93
CA GLU A 510 38.21 8.84 -11.27
C GLU A 510 39.14 9.83 -10.57
N ASN A 511 38.78 11.10 -10.56
CA ASN A 511 39.67 12.21 -10.20
C ASN A 511 39.24 12.92 -8.91
N GLY A 512 38.10 12.53 -8.32
CA GLY A 512 37.59 13.13 -7.08
C GLY A 512 37.01 14.53 -7.26
N THR A 513 36.83 15.03 -8.49
CA THR A 513 36.18 16.30 -8.79
C THR A 513 35.30 16.19 -10.05
N MET A 514 34.19 16.91 -10.08
CA MET A 514 33.32 17.04 -11.25
C MET A 514 33.85 18.05 -12.29
N LYS A 515 34.90 18.81 -11.97
CA LYS A 515 35.49 19.78 -12.89
C LYS A 515 36.20 19.06 -14.03
N LEU A 516 35.85 19.40 -15.27
CA LEU A 516 36.48 18.87 -16.47
C LEU A 516 37.55 19.85 -16.96
N ASP A 517 38.67 19.35 -17.47
CA ASP A 517 39.65 20.19 -18.19
C ASP A 517 39.08 20.61 -19.56
N SER A 518 38.30 19.71 -20.19
CA SER A 518 37.51 19.99 -21.38
C SER A 518 36.41 18.96 -21.58
N TRP A 519 35.32 19.33 -22.27
CA TRP A 519 34.30 18.36 -22.70
C TRP A 519 34.80 17.35 -23.72
N ASP A 520 35.99 17.54 -24.31
CA ASP A 520 36.61 16.60 -25.25
C ASP A 520 37.60 15.64 -24.59
N GLN A 521 37.86 15.78 -23.28
CA GLN A 521 38.73 14.87 -22.54
C GLN A 521 38.23 13.43 -22.62
N LYS A 522 39.15 12.47 -22.82
CA LYS A 522 38.83 11.04 -22.80
C LYS A 522 38.82 10.56 -21.36
N ILE A 523 37.69 10.02 -20.93
CA ILE A 523 37.58 9.28 -19.67
C ILE A 523 38.13 7.87 -19.94
N PRO A 524 39.23 7.42 -19.30
CA PRO A 524 39.74 6.07 -19.48
C PRO A 524 38.66 5.05 -19.12
N HIS A 525 38.23 4.23 -20.08
CA HIS A 525 37.33 3.13 -19.75
C HIS A 525 38.02 2.18 -18.77
N GLY A 526 37.60 2.18 -17.50
CA GLY A 526 37.97 1.16 -16.54
C GLY A 526 37.56 -0.20 -17.07
N THR A 527 38.50 -0.94 -17.67
CA THR A 527 38.31 -2.34 -18.04
C THR A 527 38.18 -3.20 -16.79
N LEU A 528 36.96 -3.31 -16.25
CA LEU A 528 36.59 -4.44 -15.41
C LEU A 528 36.46 -5.68 -16.31
N HIS A 529 37.61 -6.25 -16.67
CA HIS A 529 37.69 -7.59 -17.25
C HIS A 529 37.37 -8.62 -16.16
N ASN A 530 36.08 -8.80 -15.86
CA ASN A 530 35.63 -9.90 -15.05
C ASN A 530 35.47 -11.14 -15.94
N LYS A 531 36.49 -12.00 -15.91
CA LYS A 531 36.44 -13.39 -16.39
C LYS A 531 35.46 -14.20 -15.53
N TRP A 532 34.18 -14.13 -15.84
CA TRP A 532 33.20 -15.12 -15.43
C TRP A 532 32.49 -15.66 -16.67
N LYS A 533 33.08 -16.68 -17.30
CA LYS A 533 32.30 -17.59 -18.15
C LYS A 533 31.43 -18.42 -17.22
N ARG A 534 30.19 -18.00 -16.99
CA ARG A 534 29.15 -18.91 -16.52
C ARG A 534 28.58 -19.63 -17.74
N LEU A 535 28.66 -20.95 -17.68
CA LEU A 535 27.93 -21.87 -18.55
C LEU A 535 26.45 -21.73 -18.17
N PHE A 536 25.60 -21.45 -19.17
CA PHE A 536 24.13 -21.35 -19.10
C PHE A 536 23.54 -19.97 -18.76
N HIS A 537 22.75 -19.42 -19.71
CA HIS A 537 21.84 -18.30 -19.51
C HIS A 537 20.54 -18.58 -20.30
N SER A 538 19.38 -18.44 -19.65
CA SER A 538 18.04 -18.69 -20.21
C SER A 538 17.37 -17.41 -20.76
N SER A 539 17.92 -16.86 -21.82
CA SER A 539 17.25 -15.81 -22.61
C SER A 539 17.42 -16.16 -24.10
N LEU A 540 16.31 -16.50 -24.74
CA LEU A 540 16.23 -16.89 -26.15
C LEU A 540 16.76 -15.76 -27.06
N ARG A 541 17.71 -16.11 -27.93
CA ARG A 541 18.16 -15.24 -29.03
C ARG A 541 17.07 -15.17 -30.10
N SER A 542 16.91 -13.97 -30.67
CA SER A 542 16.19 -13.68 -31.93
C SER A 542 16.52 -14.71 -33.02
N SER A 543 15.51 -15.21 -33.72
CA SER A 543 15.59 -16.43 -34.56
C SER A 543 16.17 -16.26 -35.95
N ILE A 544 16.42 -15.05 -36.45
CA ILE A 544 17.03 -14.85 -37.79
C ILE A 544 18.33 -14.06 -37.65
N ASP A 545 19.48 -14.75 -37.68
CA ASP A 545 20.83 -14.18 -37.58
C ASP A 545 21.56 -14.06 -38.93
N PHE A 546 20.86 -14.32 -40.05
CA PHE A 546 21.42 -14.38 -41.40
C PHE A 546 20.54 -13.66 -42.44
N ASP A 547 21.14 -13.27 -43.57
CA ASP A 547 20.43 -12.66 -44.71
C ASP A 547 19.88 -13.75 -45.65
N PRO A 548 18.55 -13.92 -45.76
CA PRO A 548 17.92 -14.98 -46.54
C PRO A 548 18.17 -14.85 -48.05
N TYR A 549 18.40 -13.63 -48.56
CA TYR A 549 18.73 -13.41 -49.98
C TYR A 549 20.13 -13.91 -50.31
N GLN A 550 21.08 -13.66 -49.41
CA GLN A 550 22.45 -14.17 -49.56
C GLN A 550 22.51 -15.69 -49.43
N VAL A 551 21.70 -16.28 -48.54
CA VAL A 551 21.64 -17.74 -48.37
C VAL A 551 21.09 -18.44 -49.62
N LEU A 552 20.06 -17.87 -50.27
CA LEU A 552 19.55 -18.38 -51.54
C LEU A 552 20.37 -17.95 -52.77
N GLY A 553 21.28 -16.98 -52.62
CA GLY A 553 22.10 -16.46 -53.71
C GLY A 553 21.31 -15.68 -54.75
N VAL A 554 20.24 -15.00 -54.33
CA VAL A 554 19.34 -14.23 -55.20
C VAL A 554 19.30 -12.76 -54.76
N GLU A 555 19.07 -11.85 -55.71
CA GLU A 555 18.92 -10.42 -55.38
C GLU A 555 17.55 -10.13 -54.74
N LYS A 556 17.43 -8.99 -54.02
CA LYS A 556 16.17 -8.57 -53.39
C LYS A 556 15.01 -8.38 -54.37
N SER A 557 15.34 -8.08 -55.64
CA SER A 557 14.43 -7.92 -56.77
C SER A 557 14.01 -9.24 -57.44
N ALA A 558 14.55 -10.39 -57.00
CA ALA A 558 14.29 -11.69 -57.61
C ALA A 558 12.80 -12.05 -57.58
N SER A 559 12.30 -12.60 -58.70
CA SER A 559 10.91 -13.04 -58.78
C SER A 559 10.69 -14.29 -57.91
N ALA A 560 9.45 -14.56 -57.51
CA ALA A 560 9.10 -15.80 -56.78
C ALA A 560 9.54 -17.07 -57.55
N SER A 561 9.57 -17.00 -58.88
CA SER A 561 10.05 -18.10 -59.72
C SER A 561 11.56 -18.32 -59.62
N ASP A 562 12.33 -17.24 -59.46
CA ASP A 562 13.80 -17.28 -59.34
C ASP A 562 14.22 -17.74 -57.94
N ILE A 563 13.53 -17.26 -56.90
CA ILE A 563 13.69 -17.71 -55.51
C ILE A 563 13.43 -19.23 -55.41
N LYS A 564 12.35 -19.71 -56.04
CA LYS A 564 12.01 -21.14 -56.08
C LYS A 564 13.05 -21.96 -56.84
N LYS A 565 13.53 -21.49 -57.99
CA LYS A 565 14.59 -22.18 -58.75
C LYS A 565 15.90 -22.27 -57.96
N ALA A 566 16.33 -21.18 -57.32
CA ALA A 566 17.53 -21.13 -56.51
C ALA A 566 17.44 -22.08 -55.31
N TYR A 567 16.30 -22.11 -54.62
CA TYR A 567 16.02 -23.06 -53.55
C TYR A 567 16.19 -24.52 -54.01
N TYR A 568 15.55 -24.94 -55.11
CA TYR A 568 15.67 -26.33 -55.58
C TYR A 568 17.10 -26.72 -55.99
N GLN A 569 17.87 -25.79 -56.58
CA GLN A 569 19.27 -26.03 -56.92
C GLN A 569 20.14 -26.23 -55.66
N LEU A 570 19.92 -25.40 -54.64
CA LEU A 570 20.64 -25.48 -53.37
C LEU A 570 20.23 -26.70 -52.55
N VAL A 571 18.95 -27.04 -52.49
CA VAL A 571 18.44 -28.28 -51.87
C VAL A 571 19.07 -29.51 -52.53
N LYS A 572 19.13 -29.58 -53.87
CA LYS A 572 19.76 -30.72 -54.56
C LYS A 572 21.27 -30.84 -54.27
N LYS A 573 21.94 -29.72 -54.01
CA LYS A 573 23.38 -29.65 -53.73
C LYS A 573 23.71 -29.94 -52.25
N PHE A 574 22.85 -29.52 -51.33
CA PHE A 574 23.09 -29.56 -49.89
C PHE A 574 22.17 -30.53 -49.13
N HIS A 575 21.36 -31.34 -49.82
CA HIS A 575 20.54 -32.38 -49.19
C HIS A 575 21.41 -33.30 -48.33
N PRO A 576 21.00 -33.64 -47.09
CA PRO A 576 21.79 -34.46 -46.16
C PRO A 576 22.26 -35.80 -46.75
N ASP A 577 21.43 -36.41 -47.59
CA ASP A 577 21.73 -37.71 -48.22
C ASP A 577 22.67 -37.63 -49.44
N VAL A 578 22.87 -36.44 -50.00
CA VAL A 578 23.64 -36.24 -51.26
C VAL A 578 24.97 -35.53 -51.00
N SER A 579 25.04 -34.67 -49.98
CA SER A 579 26.22 -33.84 -49.71
C SER A 579 27.10 -34.41 -48.60
N LYS A 580 28.40 -34.60 -48.90
CA LYS A 580 29.41 -35.09 -47.94
C LYS A 580 30.15 -33.97 -47.19
N GLU A 581 29.70 -32.71 -47.30
CA GLU A 581 30.34 -31.56 -46.62
C GLU A 581 30.02 -31.54 -45.12
N LYS A 582 31.00 -31.16 -44.28
CA LYS A 582 30.91 -31.21 -42.80
C LYS A 582 29.83 -30.30 -42.17
N ASP A 583 29.21 -29.40 -42.92
CA ASP A 583 28.14 -28.51 -42.46
C ASP A 583 26.93 -28.48 -43.42
N SER A 584 26.73 -29.54 -44.23
CA SER A 584 25.63 -29.62 -45.21
C SER A 584 24.26 -29.51 -44.55
N GLU A 585 24.04 -30.19 -43.42
CA GLU A 585 22.79 -30.17 -42.65
C GLU A 585 22.44 -28.76 -42.13
N LYS A 586 23.40 -28.03 -41.56
CA LYS A 586 23.17 -26.64 -41.09
C LYS A 586 22.89 -25.69 -42.25
N ARG A 587 23.58 -25.86 -43.38
CA ARG A 587 23.32 -25.06 -44.58
C ARG A 587 21.95 -25.37 -45.17
N PHE A 588 21.56 -26.64 -45.19
CA PHE A 588 20.25 -27.09 -45.65
C PHE A 588 19.12 -26.47 -44.84
N HIS A 589 19.23 -26.44 -43.51
CA HIS A 589 18.26 -25.78 -42.63
C HIS A 589 18.14 -24.28 -42.93
N LYS A 590 19.26 -23.55 -43.08
CA LYS A 590 19.22 -22.13 -43.44
C LYS A 590 18.60 -21.88 -44.83
N ILE A 591 18.85 -22.76 -45.80
CA ILE A 591 18.25 -22.68 -47.14
C ILE A 591 16.72 -22.86 -47.07
N GLN A 592 16.24 -23.79 -46.25
CA GLN A 592 14.82 -24.04 -46.06
C GLN A 592 14.11 -22.85 -45.37
N GLU A 593 14.71 -22.34 -44.30
CA GLU A 593 14.20 -21.17 -43.56
C GLU A 593 14.21 -19.90 -44.43
N SER A 594 15.25 -19.70 -45.24
CA SER A 594 15.30 -18.58 -46.21
C SER A 594 14.21 -18.67 -47.28
N TYR A 595 13.94 -19.88 -47.79
CA TYR A 595 12.89 -20.07 -48.77
C TYR A 595 11.50 -19.91 -48.16
N GLU A 596 11.26 -20.37 -46.95
CA GLU A 596 9.98 -20.18 -46.26
C GLU A 596 9.67 -18.69 -46.05
N LEU A 597 10.68 -17.90 -45.68
CA LEU A 597 10.55 -16.45 -45.51
C LEU A 597 10.36 -15.70 -46.83
N LEU A 598 11.12 -16.06 -47.88
CA LEU A 598 11.13 -15.32 -49.15
C LEU A 598 10.09 -15.80 -50.18
N SER A 599 9.55 -17.01 -50.02
CA SER A 599 8.51 -17.55 -50.92
C SER A 599 7.11 -17.05 -50.59
N ASP A 600 6.88 -16.61 -49.35
CA ASP A 600 5.67 -15.93 -48.93
C ASP A 600 5.78 -14.41 -49.20
N LYS A 601 4.82 -13.88 -49.95
CA LYS A 601 4.86 -12.48 -50.41
C LYS A 601 4.74 -11.49 -49.26
N ASP A 602 3.97 -11.81 -48.23
CA ASP A 602 3.71 -10.92 -47.10
C ASP A 602 4.87 -10.96 -46.10
N LYS A 603 5.44 -12.16 -45.84
CA LYS A 603 6.65 -12.29 -45.02
C LYS A 603 7.87 -11.65 -45.68
N LYS A 604 8.04 -11.81 -47.00
CA LYS A 604 9.09 -11.13 -47.77
C LYS A 604 8.97 -9.61 -47.66
N ALA A 605 7.75 -9.07 -47.81
CA ALA A 605 7.52 -7.62 -47.72
C ALA A 605 7.84 -7.07 -46.32
N GLN A 606 7.45 -7.79 -45.26
CA GLN A 606 7.74 -7.39 -43.88
C GLN A 606 9.24 -7.47 -43.57
N TYR A 607 9.94 -8.51 -44.04
CA TYR A 607 11.39 -8.61 -43.91
C TYR A 607 12.11 -7.50 -44.69
N ASP A 608 11.65 -7.18 -45.89
CA ASP A 608 12.21 -6.11 -46.73
C ASP A 608 12.03 -4.72 -46.08
N GLN A 609 10.95 -4.52 -45.32
CA GLN A 609 10.61 -3.24 -44.70
C GLN A 609 11.19 -3.06 -43.29
N PHE A 610 11.25 -4.12 -42.48
CA PHE A 610 11.58 -4.04 -41.05
C PHE A 610 12.73 -4.96 -40.61
N GLY A 611 13.28 -5.76 -41.53
CA GLY A 611 14.36 -6.72 -41.24
C GLY A 611 13.94 -7.83 -40.28
N ALA A 612 14.92 -8.47 -39.63
CA ALA A 612 14.69 -9.58 -38.70
C ALA A 612 13.85 -9.19 -37.45
N LEU A 613 13.63 -7.90 -37.19
CA LEU A 613 12.82 -7.40 -36.07
C LEU A 613 11.30 -7.55 -36.29
N ALA A 614 10.87 -7.84 -37.53
CA ALA A 614 9.45 -8.01 -37.86
C ALA A 614 8.86 -9.35 -37.39
N PHE A 615 9.71 -10.29 -36.96
CA PHE A 615 9.33 -11.67 -36.68
C PHE A 615 9.66 -12.05 -35.24
N ASP A 616 8.74 -12.76 -34.58
CA ASP A 616 8.96 -13.31 -33.25
C ASP A 616 9.78 -14.62 -33.28
N SER A 617 10.03 -15.19 -32.10
CA SER A 617 10.80 -16.45 -31.94
C SER A 617 10.17 -17.66 -32.64
N ASN A 618 8.90 -17.57 -33.07
CA ASN A 618 8.17 -18.60 -33.78
C ASN A 618 8.03 -18.30 -35.29
N GLY A 619 8.69 -17.25 -35.82
CA GLY A 619 8.65 -16.90 -37.23
C GLY A 619 7.33 -16.26 -37.67
N ASN A 620 6.52 -15.78 -36.71
CA ASN A 620 5.27 -15.08 -36.99
C ASN A 620 5.49 -13.57 -37.06
N ALA A 621 4.77 -12.93 -37.97
CA ALA A 621 4.70 -11.49 -38.10
C ALA A 621 4.23 -10.86 -36.78
N ASN A 622 5.01 -9.96 -36.19
CA ASN A 622 4.69 -9.32 -34.93
C ASN A 622 3.90 -8.01 -35.16
N PRO A 623 2.59 -7.94 -34.84
CA PRO A 623 1.77 -6.75 -35.07
C PRO A 623 2.05 -5.58 -34.09
N TYR A 624 3.00 -5.73 -33.17
CA TYR A 624 3.37 -4.70 -32.18
C TYR A 624 4.79 -4.13 -32.36
N GLY A 625 5.39 -4.31 -33.55
CA GLY A 625 6.63 -3.63 -33.93
C GLY A 625 6.42 -2.13 -34.15
N ASN A 626 7.02 -1.30 -33.29
CA ASN A 626 6.86 0.14 -33.20
C ASN A 626 7.28 0.89 -34.49
N GLY A 627 6.30 1.44 -35.25
CA GLY A 627 6.51 2.34 -36.40
C GLY A 627 5.20 2.67 -37.12
N GLY A 628 4.57 3.79 -36.76
CA GLY A 628 3.15 4.07 -37.04
C GLY A 628 2.77 4.52 -38.46
N ASN A 629 1.46 4.45 -38.73
CA ASN A 629 0.75 5.54 -39.39
C ASN A 629 -0.73 5.58 -38.90
N PRO A 630 -1.20 6.68 -38.28
CA PRO A 630 -2.56 6.82 -37.78
C PRO A 630 -3.47 7.38 -38.89
N PHE A 631 -4.61 6.72 -39.12
CA PHE A 631 -5.68 7.05 -40.09
C PHE A 631 -5.42 6.72 -41.57
N GLY A 632 -5.80 5.49 -41.95
CA GLY A 632 -6.12 5.08 -43.32
C GLY A 632 -7.20 4.00 -43.29
N SER A 633 -8.39 4.33 -43.82
CA SER A 633 -9.65 3.65 -43.54
C SER A 633 -10.05 2.61 -44.61
N HIS A 634 -10.62 1.49 -44.13
CA HIS A 634 -11.71 0.68 -44.70
C HIS A 634 -11.40 -0.33 -45.83
N SER A 635 -11.62 -1.61 -45.55
CA SER A 635 -12.82 -2.35 -45.99
C SER A 635 -12.65 -3.87 -45.85
N GLY A 636 -13.70 -4.58 -45.43
CA GLY A 636 -13.82 -6.03 -45.65
C GLY A 636 -13.82 -6.91 -44.40
N ASN A 637 -15.00 -7.02 -43.79
CA ASN A 637 -15.38 -7.97 -42.74
C ASN A 637 -15.16 -9.45 -43.16
N PRO A 638 -14.52 -10.30 -42.34
CA PRO A 638 -14.61 -11.75 -42.51
C PRO A 638 -15.08 -12.50 -41.26
N PHE A 639 -16.00 -11.95 -40.44
CA PHE A 639 -16.75 -12.79 -39.49
C PHE A 639 -18.23 -12.40 -39.41
N GLY A 640 -19.00 -12.93 -40.36
CA GLY A 640 -20.38 -13.31 -40.09
C GLY A 640 -20.39 -14.68 -39.38
N GLY A 641 -21.17 -14.80 -38.31
CA GLY A 641 -21.68 -16.08 -37.83
C GLY A 641 -21.46 -16.41 -36.35
N GLY A 642 -22.36 -15.92 -35.48
CA GLY A 642 -22.99 -16.77 -34.47
C GLY A 642 -22.34 -16.90 -33.08
N GLN A 643 -22.95 -16.17 -32.13
CA GLN A 643 -23.36 -16.64 -30.79
C GLN A 643 -22.37 -16.49 -29.61
N GLY A 644 -22.67 -15.51 -28.73
CA GLY A 644 -22.21 -15.48 -27.34
C GLY A 644 -21.46 -14.22 -26.92
N ASN A 645 -22.14 -13.08 -26.82
CA ASN A 645 -21.58 -11.83 -26.31
C ASN A 645 -21.55 -11.82 -24.75
N PRO A 646 -20.38 -11.71 -24.08
CA PRO A 646 -20.27 -11.67 -22.62
C PRO A 646 -20.41 -10.25 -22.02
N PHE A 647 -20.88 -9.25 -22.79
CA PHE A 647 -21.03 -7.86 -22.33
C PHE A 647 -22.47 -7.29 -22.43
N SER A 648 -23.48 -8.14 -22.25
CA SER A 648 -24.87 -7.68 -22.11
C SER A 648 -25.26 -7.50 -20.64
N GLY A 649 -24.98 -6.32 -20.06
CA GLY A 649 -25.45 -6.05 -18.70
C GLY A 649 -25.03 -4.75 -18.01
N MET A 650 -24.85 -3.62 -18.71
CA MET A 650 -24.86 -2.28 -18.10
C MET A 650 -25.20 -1.25 -19.20
N GLY A 651 -26.47 -0.86 -19.29
CA GLY A 651 -26.98 0.06 -20.31
C GLY A 651 -26.57 1.52 -20.07
N PHE A 652 -25.52 1.96 -20.76
CA PHE A 652 -25.28 3.36 -21.08
C PHE A 652 -24.98 3.46 -22.58
N ASP A 653 -25.94 4.00 -23.33
CA ASP A 653 -25.86 4.15 -24.78
C ASP A 653 -25.08 5.43 -25.12
N PHE A 654 -23.80 5.28 -25.45
CA PHE A 654 -22.91 6.37 -25.85
C PHE A 654 -23.25 6.92 -27.25
N GLU A 655 -24.19 6.30 -27.97
CA GLU A 655 -24.56 6.66 -29.34
C GLU A 655 -25.64 7.75 -29.41
N ASP A 656 -26.49 7.88 -28.38
CA ASP A 656 -27.53 8.92 -28.33
C ASP A 656 -27.01 10.28 -27.84
N LEU A 657 -25.95 10.29 -27.00
CA LEU A 657 -25.30 11.52 -26.55
C LEU A 657 -24.43 12.15 -27.66
N PHE A 658 -23.89 11.34 -28.57
CA PHE A 658 -23.10 11.82 -29.71
C PHE A 658 -23.97 12.29 -30.89
N LYS A 659 -25.18 11.72 -31.06
CA LYS A 659 -26.16 12.16 -32.07
C LYS A 659 -26.82 13.51 -31.74
N GLN A 660 -26.89 13.89 -30.46
CA GLN A 660 -27.43 15.18 -30.04
C GLN A 660 -26.40 16.33 -30.13
N ALA A 661 -25.10 16.01 -30.11
CA ALA A 661 -24.02 16.99 -30.21
C ALA A 661 -23.62 17.33 -31.66
N PHE A 662 -23.88 16.45 -32.63
CA PHE A 662 -23.45 16.63 -34.03
C PHE A 662 -24.54 17.09 -35.00
N ASN A 663 -25.79 17.30 -34.54
CA ASN A 663 -26.91 17.75 -35.39
C ASN A 663 -27.30 19.23 -35.23
N GLN A 664 -26.40 20.05 -34.67
CA GLN A 664 -26.61 21.50 -34.53
C GLN A 664 -25.53 22.31 -35.27
N GLY A 665 -25.25 21.91 -36.51
CA GLY A 665 -24.19 22.48 -37.32
C GLY A 665 -24.49 22.58 -38.80
N SER A 666 -25.73 22.94 -39.20
CA SER A 666 -26.05 23.53 -40.51
C SER A 666 -27.56 23.74 -40.64
N GLY A 667 -28.01 24.98 -40.88
CA GLY A 667 -29.39 25.27 -41.28
C GLY A 667 -30.02 26.45 -40.55
N GLY A 668 -30.08 27.61 -41.22
CA GLY A 668 -30.81 28.77 -40.75
C GLY A 668 -32.32 28.53 -40.68
N GLY A 669 -32.97 29.08 -39.64
CA GLY A 669 -34.41 29.06 -39.49
C GLY A 669 -34.88 29.86 -38.28
N ARG A 670 -35.63 30.93 -38.53
CA ARG A 670 -36.32 31.78 -37.54
C ARG A 670 -37.31 30.99 -36.67
N GLY A 671 -37.37 31.35 -35.39
CA GLY A 671 -38.63 31.45 -34.63
C GLY A 671 -38.88 30.42 -33.53
N GLY A 672 -38.97 30.89 -32.28
CA GLY A 672 -39.57 30.13 -31.18
C GLY A 672 -38.97 30.43 -29.80
N ARG A 673 -39.38 31.54 -29.17
CA ARG A 673 -39.17 31.75 -27.72
C ARG A 673 -40.06 30.76 -26.95
N GLY A 674 -39.50 29.60 -26.60
CA GLY A 674 -40.05 28.68 -25.62
C GLY A 674 -39.35 28.85 -24.29
N GLN A 675 -40.04 29.40 -23.30
CA GLN A 675 -39.60 29.54 -21.93
C GLN A 675 -39.67 28.15 -21.25
N GLY A 676 -38.63 27.33 -21.41
CA GLY A 676 -38.50 26.04 -20.72
C GLY A 676 -37.84 26.23 -19.36
N SER A 677 -38.60 26.03 -18.27
CA SER A 677 -38.08 26.02 -16.90
C SER A 677 -37.12 24.84 -16.74
N PHE A 678 -35.84 25.10 -16.48
CA PHE A 678 -34.87 24.06 -16.12
C PHE A 678 -35.22 23.55 -14.72
N VAL A 679 -35.73 22.33 -14.63
CA VAL A 679 -35.93 21.63 -13.36
C VAL A 679 -34.72 20.73 -13.12
N THR A 680 -33.98 20.97 -12.05
CA THR A 680 -32.82 20.16 -11.67
C THR A 680 -33.29 19.06 -10.71
N GLU A 681 -32.98 17.80 -11.01
CA GLU A 681 -33.21 16.68 -10.09
C GLU A 681 -31.95 16.48 -9.22
N HIS A 682 -32.12 16.57 -7.90
CA HIS A 682 -31.09 16.35 -6.90
C HIS A 682 -31.37 15.05 -6.17
N VAL A 683 -30.37 14.19 -6.04
CA VAL A 683 -30.45 12.95 -5.28
C VAL A 683 -29.55 13.08 -4.06
N GLY A 684 -30.05 12.73 -2.88
CA GLY A 684 -29.26 12.73 -1.65
C GLY A 684 -28.37 11.51 -1.50
N ASP A 685 -27.53 11.51 -0.47
CA ASP A 685 -26.49 10.50 -0.29
C ASP A 685 -27.02 9.16 0.23
N ASN A 686 -26.29 8.09 -0.08
CA ASN A 686 -26.61 6.76 0.44
C ASN A 686 -26.10 6.62 1.88
N ILE A 687 -26.87 5.93 2.73
CA ILE A 687 -26.49 5.62 4.11
C ILE A 687 -26.12 4.14 4.19
N GLU A 688 -24.97 3.77 4.75
CA GLU A 688 -24.62 2.36 5.01
C GLU A 688 -24.73 2.02 6.50
N VAL A 689 -25.49 0.97 6.84
CA VAL A 689 -25.67 0.48 8.21
C VAL A 689 -25.21 -0.97 8.31
N LEU A 690 -24.42 -1.28 9.33
CA LEU A 690 -24.02 -2.64 9.65
C LEU A 690 -25.07 -3.31 10.55
N LYS A 691 -25.66 -4.42 10.11
CA LYS A 691 -26.55 -5.24 10.93
C LYS A 691 -25.94 -6.61 11.20
N SER A 692 -25.67 -6.89 12.47
CA SER A 692 -25.22 -8.22 12.88
C SER A 692 -26.40 -9.17 13.12
N ILE A 693 -26.32 -10.38 12.58
CA ILE A 693 -27.27 -11.48 12.80
C ILE A 693 -26.53 -12.74 13.24
N SER A 694 -27.24 -13.68 13.87
CA SER A 694 -26.70 -15.00 14.19
C SER A 694 -26.51 -15.84 12.94
N PHE A 695 -25.65 -16.85 13.03
CA PHE A 695 -25.47 -17.85 11.97
C PHE A 695 -26.79 -18.52 11.60
N LYS A 696 -27.60 -18.89 12.60
CA LYS A 696 -28.91 -19.50 12.41
C LYS A 696 -29.85 -18.59 11.60
N GLU A 697 -29.94 -17.32 11.97
CA GLU A 697 -30.74 -16.33 11.22
C GLU A 697 -30.24 -16.15 9.78
N ALA A 698 -28.94 -16.24 9.54
CA ALA A 698 -28.39 -16.18 8.19
C ALA A 698 -28.82 -17.38 7.32
N ILE A 699 -28.97 -18.55 7.94
CA ILE A 699 -29.43 -19.77 7.26
C ILE A 699 -30.92 -19.68 6.94
N PHE A 700 -31.77 -19.36 7.92
CA PHE A 700 -33.23 -19.43 7.75
C PHE A 700 -33.88 -18.13 7.26
N GLY A 701 -33.13 -17.02 7.27
CA GLY A 701 -33.70 -15.70 7.08
C GLY A 701 -34.35 -15.18 8.36
N THR A 702 -34.50 -13.87 8.46
CA THR A 702 -35.14 -13.21 9.61
C THR A 702 -35.63 -11.83 9.21
N LYS A 703 -36.54 -11.25 10.00
CA LYS A 703 -36.94 -9.85 9.87
C LYS A 703 -36.14 -9.04 10.90
N VAL A 704 -35.51 -7.96 10.46
CA VAL A 704 -34.73 -7.11 11.36
C VAL A 704 -35.15 -5.66 11.24
N ASP A 705 -35.27 -5.00 12.39
CA ASP A 705 -35.42 -3.56 12.43
C ASP A 705 -34.04 -2.89 12.35
N ILE A 706 -33.95 -1.89 11.46
CA ILE A 706 -32.78 -1.07 11.21
C ILE A 706 -33.11 0.34 11.67
N ASN A 707 -32.47 0.76 12.76
CA ASN A 707 -32.57 2.12 13.29
C ASN A 707 -31.31 2.88 12.88
N TYR A 708 -31.50 4.04 12.24
CA TYR A 708 -30.41 4.88 11.73
C TYR A 708 -30.84 6.34 11.76
N LYS A 709 -29.89 7.25 11.57
CA LYS A 709 -30.18 8.68 11.38
C LYS A 709 -30.04 9.00 9.90
N ALA A 710 -30.94 9.82 9.38
CA ALA A 710 -30.88 10.33 8.02
C ALA A 710 -31.24 11.81 8.02
N VAL A 711 -30.66 12.56 7.10
CA VAL A 711 -31.12 13.88 6.72
C VAL A 711 -32.43 13.69 5.96
N ASP A 712 -33.50 14.32 6.43
CA ASP A 712 -34.83 14.21 5.84
C ASP A 712 -35.43 15.60 5.60
N SER A 713 -36.51 15.66 4.83
CA SER A 713 -37.27 16.90 4.66
C SER A 713 -37.71 17.45 6.01
N CYS A 714 -37.37 18.71 6.29
CA CYS A 714 -37.67 19.35 7.56
C CYS A 714 -39.17 19.27 7.87
N GLY A 715 -39.54 18.72 9.03
CA GLY A 715 -40.93 18.49 9.40
C GLY A 715 -41.75 19.78 9.55
N THR A 716 -41.10 20.93 9.78
CA THR A 716 -41.79 22.23 9.94
C THR A 716 -42.12 22.89 8.61
N CYS A 717 -41.22 22.83 7.62
CA CYS A 717 -41.38 23.51 6.33
C CYS A 717 -41.59 22.56 5.15
N HIS A 718 -41.57 21.24 5.42
CA HIS A 718 -41.72 20.15 4.46
C HIS A 718 -40.82 20.28 3.22
N GLY A 719 -39.55 20.67 3.42
CA GLY A 719 -38.59 20.85 2.34
C GLY A 719 -38.44 22.27 1.81
N SER A 720 -39.38 23.19 2.08
CA SER A 720 -39.38 24.51 1.43
C SER A 720 -38.31 25.48 1.92
N GLY A 721 -37.76 25.27 3.12
CA GLY A 721 -36.82 26.18 3.77
C GLY A 721 -37.44 27.49 4.27
N LEU A 722 -38.76 27.67 4.14
CA LEU A 722 -39.45 28.94 4.43
C LEU A 722 -40.41 28.81 5.61
N LYS A 723 -40.67 29.93 6.27
CA LYS A 723 -41.84 30.06 7.16
C LYS A 723 -43.13 29.96 6.35
N LEU A 724 -44.19 29.45 6.98
CA LEU A 724 -45.50 29.26 6.35
C LEU A 724 -46.00 30.56 5.68
N GLY A 725 -46.37 30.48 4.40
CA GLY A 725 -46.93 31.59 3.62
C GLY A 725 -45.90 32.57 3.03
N LYS A 726 -44.59 32.39 3.27
CA LYS A 726 -43.53 33.20 2.66
C LYS A 726 -43.10 32.64 1.29
N LYS A 727 -42.51 33.50 0.46
CA LYS A 727 -42.06 33.17 -0.90
C LYS A 727 -40.60 33.58 -1.09
N LYS A 728 -39.88 32.85 -1.94
CA LYS A 728 -38.53 33.24 -2.36
C LYS A 728 -38.60 34.48 -3.26
N ASN A 729 -37.60 35.35 -3.16
CA ASN A 729 -37.48 36.52 -4.02
C ASN A 729 -36.62 36.18 -5.24
N THR A 730 -36.90 36.77 -6.39
CA THR A 730 -36.01 36.67 -7.55
C THR A 730 -34.65 37.27 -7.19
N CYS A 731 -33.57 36.55 -7.52
CA CYS A 731 -32.22 37.02 -7.22
C CYS A 731 -31.98 38.38 -7.89
N PRO A 732 -31.62 39.43 -7.14
CA PRO A 732 -31.45 40.77 -7.71
C PRO A 732 -30.24 40.87 -8.64
N SER A 733 -29.24 39.99 -8.48
CA SER A 733 -27.99 40.05 -9.23
C SER A 733 -28.04 39.34 -10.59
N CYS A 734 -28.85 38.29 -10.73
CA CYS A 734 -29.00 37.56 -11.99
C CYS A 734 -30.42 37.65 -12.57
N HIS A 735 -31.34 38.35 -11.90
CA HIS A 735 -32.74 38.49 -12.32
C HIS A 735 -33.45 37.16 -12.63
N GLY A 736 -33.12 36.12 -11.87
CA GLY A 736 -33.74 34.80 -12.03
C GLY A 736 -33.00 33.83 -12.95
N THR A 737 -31.93 34.25 -13.64
CA THR A 737 -31.22 33.38 -14.59
C THR A 737 -30.29 32.36 -13.92
N GLY A 738 -29.95 32.56 -12.64
CA GLY A 738 -28.95 31.74 -11.93
C GLY A 738 -27.50 31.95 -12.42
N GLN A 739 -27.29 32.73 -13.48
CA GLN A 739 -25.99 32.92 -14.14
C GLN A 739 -25.68 34.41 -14.36
N SER A 740 -24.43 34.80 -14.19
CA SER A 740 -23.89 36.12 -14.54
C SER A 740 -23.09 36.03 -15.84
N THR A 741 -23.41 36.86 -16.82
CA THR A 741 -22.68 36.90 -18.09
C THR A 741 -21.58 37.96 -18.00
N HIS A 742 -20.32 37.54 -18.13
CA HIS A 742 -19.16 38.41 -18.24
C HIS A 742 -18.76 38.54 -19.71
N ILE A 743 -18.55 39.77 -20.16
CA ILE A 743 -18.08 40.06 -21.51
C ILE A 743 -16.60 40.42 -21.41
N ILE A 744 -15.73 39.54 -21.92
CA ILE A 744 -14.28 39.78 -21.98
C ILE A 744 -13.87 39.69 -23.45
N GLY A 745 -13.36 40.80 -24.00
CA GLY A 745 -12.85 40.83 -25.38
C GLY A 745 -13.87 40.48 -26.47
N GLY A 746 -15.15 40.83 -26.28
CA GLY A 746 -16.21 40.51 -27.26
C GLY A 746 -16.77 39.08 -27.16
N PHE A 747 -16.27 38.26 -26.25
CA PHE A 747 -16.83 36.94 -25.94
C PHE A 747 -17.71 37.00 -24.69
N HIS A 748 -18.91 36.40 -24.77
CA HIS A 748 -19.83 36.26 -23.65
C HIS A 748 -19.54 34.95 -22.91
N MET A 749 -19.08 35.02 -21.65
CA MET A 749 -18.92 33.87 -20.77
C MET A 749 -19.95 33.92 -19.65
N ALA A 750 -20.78 32.89 -19.51
CA ALA A 750 -21.70 32.76 -18.37
C ALA A 750 -20.99 32.05 -17.21
N SER A 751 -21.04 32.64 -16.01
CA SER A 751 -20.61 32.05 -14.74
C SER A 751 -21.81 31.88 -13.81
N THR A 752 -21.73 30.99 -12.82
CA THR A 752 -22.79 30.85 -11.81
C THR A 752 -22.90 32.13 -10.99
N CYS A 753 -24.12 32.65 -10.81
CA CYS A 753 -24.35 33.87 -10.05
C CYS A 753 -23.87 33.72 -8.60
N SER A 754 -22.96 34.58 -8.17
CA SER A 754 -22.37 34.56 -6.82
C SER A 754 -23.34 34.88 -5.68
N THR A 755 -24.50 35.48 -5.97
CA THR A 755 -25.51 35.86 -4.96
C THR A 755 -26.51 34.76 -4.65
N CYS A 756 -26.92 33.98 -5.66
CA CYS A 756 -27.90 32.89 -5.49
C CYS A 756 -27.31 31.50 -5.70
N HIS A 757 -26.01 31.43 -5.99
CA HIS A 757 -25.26 30.19 -6.26
C HIS A 757 -25.93 29.30 -7.32
N GLY A 758 -26.54 29.91 -8.34
CA GLY A 758 -27.20 29.17 -9.43
C GLY A 758 -28.71 29.02 -9.28
N SER A 759 -29.28 29.26 -8.10
CA SER A 759 -30.72 29.01 -7.85
C SER A 759 -31.68 30.02 -8.49
N GLY A 760 -31.18 31.19 -8.93
CA GLY A 760 -32.00 32.26 -9.49
C GLY A 760 -32.90 33.00 -8.48
N VAL A 761 -32.93 32.55 -7.22
CA VAL A 761 -33.80 33.09 -6.16
C VAL A 761 -33.02 33.26 -4.85
N THR A 762 -33.47 34.15 -3.98
CA THR A 762 -32.90 34.38 -2.64
C THR A 762 -34.00 34.31 -1.57
N ILE A 763 -33.61 33.94 -0.35
CA ILE A 763 -34.50 33.92 0.82
C ILE A 763 -34.05 35.02 1.77
N ASN A 764 -34.95 35.91 2.16
CA ASN A 764 -34.66 36.89 3.21
C ASN A 764 -34.48 36.17 4.55
N LYS A 765 -33.51 36.62 5.35
CA LYS A 765 -33.16 36.01 6.64
C LYS A 765 -34.36 35.85 7.57
N ASP A 766 -35.27 36.83 7.60
CA ASP A 766 -36.47 36.79 8.45
C ASP A 766 -37.54 35.80 7.98
N ASP A 767 -37.48 35.37 6.73
CA ASP A 767 -38.44 34.45 6.10
C ASP A 767 -37.98 32.98 6.13
N GLN A 768 -36.74 32.72 6.58
CA GLN A 768 -36.19 31.37 6.73
C GLN A 768 -36.95 30.57 7.78
N CYS A 769 -37.18 29.28 7.51
CA CYS A 769 -37.75 28.34 8.47
C CYS A 769 -36.94 28.36 9.77
N SER A 770 -37.61 28.44 10.91
CA SER A 770 -36.96 28.49 12.22
C SER A 770 -36.27 27.19 12.62
N THR A 771 -36.70 26.05 12.07
CA THR A 771 -36.21 24.72 12.44
C THR A 771 -34.99 24.32 11.64
N CYS A 772 -35.02 24.50 10.31
CA CYS A 772 -33.89 24.15 9.42
C CYS A 772 -33.08 25.37 8.96
N HIS A 773 -33.39 26.58 9.45
CA HIS A 773 -32.70 27.83 9.13
C HIS A 773 -32.54 28.13 7.63
N GLY A 774 -33.53 27.72 6.82
CA GLY A 774 -33.50 27.94 5.37
C GLY A 774 -33.10 26.72 4.53
N ASN A 775 -32.57 25.66 5.15
CA ASN A 775 -31.97 24.53 4.43
C ASN A 775 -33.01 23.54 3.85
N GLY A 776 -34.25 23.56 4.34
CA GLY A 776 -35.31 22.65 3.89
C GLY A 776 -35.21 21.22 4.44
N VAL A 777 -34.07 20.83 4.99
CA VAL A 777 -33.82 19.49 5.55
C VAL A 777 -33.37 19.54 7.01
N GLU A 778 -33.53 18.44 7.74
CA GLU A 778 -33.07 18.26 9.13
C GLU A 778 -32.67 16.80 9.38
N GLU A 779 -31.75 16.53 10.31
CA GLU A 779 -31.44 15.16 10.73
C GLU A 779 -32.58 14.60 11.60
N ALA A 780 -33.10 13.44 11.20
CA ALA A 780 -34.16 12.74 11.93
C ALA A 780 -33.80 11.25 12.12
N PRO A 781 -34.13 10.65 13.27
CA PRO A 781 -34.05 9.21 13.44
C PRO A 781 -35.08 8.53 12.52
N ARG A 782 -34.63 7.52 11.78
CA ARG A 782 -35.48 6.64 10.96
C ARG A 782 -35.36 5.19 11.41
N SER A 783 -36.45 4.47 11.25
CA SER A 783 -36.52 3.03 11.46
C SER A 783 -37.18 2.37 10.27
N THR A 784 -36.57 1.31 9.76
CA THR A 784 -37.13 0.50 8.67
C THR A 784 -36.94 -0.97 9.02
N GLN A 785 -38.01 -1.75 8.89
CA GLN A 785 -37.95 -3.21 8.98
C GLN A 785 -37.57 -3.78 7.62
N ILE A 786 -36.58 -4.68 7.59
CA ILE A 786 -36.15 -5.37 6.38
C ILE A 786 -36.25 -6.88 6.55
N ASP A 787 -36.61 -7.55 5.46
CA ASP A 787 -36.62 -9.00 5.39
C ASP A 787 -35.26 -9.48 4.87
N LEU A 788 -34.49 -10.15 5.72
CA LEU A 788 -33.23 -10.81 5.34
C LEU A 788 -33.54 -12.18 4.76
N PRO A 789 -33.19 -12.46 3.49
CA PRO A 789 -33.48 -13.75 2.86
C PRO A 789 -32.67 -14.88 3.50
N CYS A 790 -33.18 -16.11 3.38
CA CYS A 790 -32.46 -17.30 3.80
C CYS A 790 -31.18 -17.53 2.96
N GLY A 791 -30.19 -18.18 3.57
CA GLY A 791 -28.89 -18.46 2.95
C GLY A 791 -27.98 -17.24 2.74
N ILE A 792 -28.29 -16.09 3.35
CA ILE A 792 -27.51 -14.85 3.20
C ILE A 792 -26.07 -15.05 3.68
N ALA A 793 -25.10 -14.55 2.91
CA ALA A 793 -23.68 -14.65 3.23
C ALA A 793 -23.21 -13.47 4.10
N ASP A 794 -22.16 -13.69 4.89
CA ASP A 794 -21.47 -12.59 5.57
C ASP A 794 -20.98 -11.54 4.56
N GLY A 795 -21.14 -10.27 4.89
CA GLY A 795 -20.81 -9.15 4.01
C GLY A 795 -21.85 -8.83 2.93
N THR A 796 -22.96 -9.56 2.84
CA THR A 796 -24.03 -9.25 1.86
C THR A 796 -24.57 -7.84 2.07
N ARG A 797 -24.71 -7.07 0.99
CA ARG A 797 -25.29 -5.71 0.99
C ARG A 797 -26.70 -5.74 0.42
N LEU A 798 -27.67 -5.22 1.19
CA LEU A 798 -29.06 -5.07 0.78
C LEU A 798 -29.37 -3.59 0.57
N ARG A 799 -29.94 -3.24 -0.58
CA ARG A 799 -30.31 -1.87 -0.92
C ARG A 799 -31.79 -1.64 -0.67
N ILE A 800 -32.12 -0.63 0.14
CA ILE A 800 -33.47 -0.12 0.38
C ILE A 800 -33.58 1.25 -0.31
N PRO A 801 -34.24 1.32 -1.48
CA PRO A 801 -34.33 2.56 -2.24
C PRO A 801 -34.98 3.70 -1.46
N GLY A 802 -34.42 4.91 -1.54
CA GLY A 802 -34.99 6.10 -0.88
C GLY A 802 -34.86 6.14 0.65
N GLY A 803 -34.15 5.18 1.24
CA GLY A 803 -33.86 5.14 2.68
C GLY A 803 -32.65 5.97 3.10
N GLY A 804 -31.92 6.57 2.18
CA GLY A 804 -30.77 7.43 2.45
C GLY A 804 -31.16 8.88 2.75
N ASP A 805 -30.15 9.75 2.70
CA ASP A 805 -30.30 11.17 2.98
C ASP A 805 -31.12 11.88 1.91
N ALA A 806 -31.85 12.92 2.29
CA ALA A 806 -32.38 13.92 1.39
C ALA A 806 -31.22 14.87 0.99
N PRO A 807 -31.19 15.35 -0.27
CA PRO A 807 -30.17 16.31 -0.68
C PRO A 807 -30.35 17.63 0.07
N PHE A 808 -29.25 18.31 0.40
CA PHE A 808 -29.25 19.61 1.09
C PHE A 808 -29.68 20.78 0.17
N VAL A 809 -30.84 20.64 -0.47
CA VAL A 809 -31.48 21.66 -1.29
C VAL A 809 -32.96 21.72 -0.92
N THR A 810 -33.53 22.92 -0.93
CA THR A 810 -34.97 23.09 -0.67
C THR A 810 -35.79 22.53 -1.82
N LYS A 811 -36.88 21.84 -1.50
CA LYS A 811 -37.87 21.39 -2.48
C LYS A 811 -38.70 22.58 -2.97
N ASP A 812 -38.58 22.91 -4.25
CA ASP A 812 -39.30 24.02 -4.89
C ASP A 812 -39.51 23.75 -6.40
N PRO A 813 -40.24 24.59 -7.16
CA PRO A 813 -40.53 24.35 -8.58
C PRO A 813 -39.30 24.22 -9.49
N TYR A 814 -38.12 24.64 -9.03
CA TYR A 814 -36.86 24.59 -9.77
C TYR A 814 -35.98 23.39 -9.34
N ASN A 815 -36.19 22.88 -8.12
CA ASN A 815 -35.40 21.80 -7.53
C ASN A 815 -36.30 20.59 -7.18
N GLN A 816 -36.22 19.54 -7.98
CA GLN A 816 -36.77 18.23 -7.62
C GLN A 816 -35.76 17.48 -6.75
N THR A 817 -36.25 16.81 -5.71
CA THR A 817 -35.39 16.12 -4.74
C THR A 817 -35.81 14.67 -4.56
N ARG A 818 -34.84 13.76 -4.53
CA ARG A 818 -35.02 12.35 -4.19
C ARG A 818 -34.01 11.95 -3.12
N ASN A 819 -34.42 11.15 -2.15
CA ASN A 819 -33.48 10.62 -1.17
C ASN A 819 -32.51 9.61 -1.83
N GLY A 820 -31.31 9.47 -1.25
CA GLY A 820 -30.41 8.35 -1.55
C GLY A 820 -30.98 7.02 -1.04
N ASP A 821 -30.19 5.96 -1.13
CA ASP A 821 -30.57 4.61 -0.73
C ASP A 821 -29.96 4.24 0.63
N LEU A 822 -30.68 3.45 1.43
CA LEU A 822 -30.11 2.80 2.61
C LEU A 822 -29.49 1.47 2.19
N ILE A 823 -28.22 1.27 2.52
CA ILE A 823 -27.46 0.06 2.26
C ILE A 823 -27.25 -0.66 3.59
N VAL A 824 -27.84 -1.84 3.76
CA VAL A 824 -27.65 -2.65 4.96
C VAL A 824 -26.63 -3.73 4.67
N ARG A 825 -25.45 -3.61 5.28
CA ARG A 825 -24.42 -4.64 5.26
C ARG A 825 -24.70 -5.64 6.38
N VAL A 826 -24.84 -6.91 6.03
CA VAL A 826 -25.09 -7.98 7.00
C VAL A 826 -23.77 -8.55 7.49
N HIS A 827 -23.60 -8.60 8.81
CA HIS A 827 -22.53 -9.34 9.46
C HIS A 827 -23.09 -10.59 10.13
N VAL A 828 -22.62 -11.78 9.73
CA VAL A 828 -23.05 -13.05 10.31
C VAL A 828 -22.08 -13.45 11.41
N LYS A 829 -22.56 -13.48 12.65
CA LYS A 829 -21.78 -13.93 13.80
C LYS A 829 -21.41 -15.40 13.63
N LYS A 830 -20.16 -15.74 13.99
CA LYS A 830 -19.70 -17.13 14.03
C LYS A 830 -20.54 -17.94 15.02
N ASP A 831 -20.91 -19.16 14.64
CA ASP A 831 -21.55 -20.11 15.53
C ASP A 831 -20.47 -20.95 16.23
N PRO A 832 -20.62 -21.25 17.54
CA PRO A 832 -19.63 -22.03 18.28
C PRO A 832 -19.57 -23.50 17.87
N VAL A 833 -20.60 -24.02 17.21
CA VAL A 833 -20.75 -25.44 16.87
C VAL A 833 -20.67 -25.66 15.36
N PHE A 834 -21.25 -24.75 14.57
CA PHE A 834 -21.38 -24.89 13.13
C PHE A 834 -20.52 -23.90 12.35
N GLU A 835 -19.93 -24.35 11.26
CA GLU A 835 -19.19 -23.49 10.34
C GLU A 835 -19.79 -23.57 8.93
N ARG A 836 -19.83 -22.45 8.20
CA ARG A 836 -20.28 -22.46 6.80
C ARG A 836 -19.12 -22.75 5.87
N SER A 837 -19.30 -23.75 5.00
CA SER A 837 -18.42 -24.02 3.87
C SER A 837 -19.23 -23.95 2.57
N LYS A 838 -19.20 -22.77 1.92
CA LYS A 838 -20.05 -22.46 0.75
C LYS A 838 -21.54 -22.68 1.04
N ASN A 839 -22.12 -23.74 0.46
CA ASN A 839 -23.52 -24.15 0.65
C ASN A 839 -23.66 -25.26 1.70
N ASN A 840 -22.55 -25.78 2.23
CA ASN A 840 -22.54 -26.82 3.26
C ASN A 840 -22.32 -26.21 4.64
N ILE A 841 -22.71 -26.97 5.67
CA ILE A 841 -22.41 -26.67 7.06
C ILE A 841 -21.45 -27.74 7.58
N VAL A 842 -20.39 -27.34 8.28
CA VAL A 842 -19.40 -28.23 8.88
C VAL A 842 -19.62 -28.28 10.38
N LEU A 843 -19.62 -29.49 10.94
CA LEU A 843 -19.63 -29.77 12.38
C LEU A 843 -18.39 -30.59 12.73
N ASN A 844 -17.61 -30.09 13.67
CA ASN A 844 -16.52 -30.84 14.29
C ASN A 844 -17.08 -31.64 15.48
N GLN A 845 -17.23 -32.95 15.31
CA GLN A 845 -17.78 -33.83 16.33
C GLN A 845 -16.66 -34.65 16.99
N GLU A 846 -16.48 -34.46 18.30
CA GLU A 846 -15.57 -35.31 19.08
C GLU A 846 -16.15 -36.72 19.24
N VAL A 847 -15.30 -37.74 19.06
CA VAL A 847 -15.61 -39.15 19.27
C VAL A 847 -14.53 -39.78 20.15
N LEU A 848 -14.92 -40.49 21.21
CA LEU A 848 -13.96 -41.19 22.08
C LEU A 848 -13.23 -42.29 21.30
N MET A 849 -11.94 -42.49 21.59
CA MET A 849 -11.13 -43.51 20.90
C MET A 849 -11.71 -44.92 20.99
N THR A 850 -12.45 -45.25 22.06
CA THR A 850 -13.11 -46.55 22.21
C THR A 850 -14.22 -46.75 21.19
N THR A 851 -15.10 -45.76 21.01
CA THR A 851 -16.12 -45.76 19.97
C THR A 851 -15.50 -45.73 18.57
N ALA A 852 -14.39 -45.02 18.40
CA ALA A 852 -13.68 -44.98 17.12
C ALA A 852 -13.06 -46.34 16.75
N ALA A 853 -12.45 -47.02 17.73
CA ALA A 853 -11.83 -48.33 17.55
C ALA A 853 -12.86 -49.45 17.36
N LEU A 854 -13.89 -49.51 18.20
CA LEU A 854 -14.87 -50.61 18.25
C LEU A 854 -16.09 -50.39 17.35
N GLY A 855 -16.29 -49.16 16.86
CA GLY A 855 -17.53 -48.76 16.21
C GLY A 855 -18.64 -48.47 17.22
N GLY A 856 -19.74 -47.92 16.73
CA GLY A 856 -20.89 -47.55 17.57
C GLY A 856 -21.81 -46.55 16.88
N GLU A 857 -22.56 -45.80 17.68
CA GLU A 857 -23.46 -44.75 17.21
C GLU A 857 -23.20 -43.47 17.99
N ILE A 858 -23.19 -42.34 17.29
CA ILE A 858 -23.09 -40.99 17.87
C ILE A 858 -24.32 -40.18 17.48
N VAL A 859 -24.70 -39.21 18.30
CA VAL A 859 -25.83 -38.31 18.02
C VAL A 859 -25.29 -36.91 17.81
N VAL A 860 -25.56 -36.33 16.64
CA VAL A 860 -25.10 -34.98 16.27
C VAL A 860 -26.27 -34.01 16.14
N PRO A 861 -26.13 -32.75 16.58
CA PRO A 861 -27.14 -31.73 16.36
C PRO A 861 -27.08 -31.21 14.92
N THR A 862 -28.22 -30.83 14.34
CA THR A 862 -28.28 -30.02 13.12
C THR A 862 -28.59 -28.56 13.44
N ILE A 863 -28.32 -27.65 12.50
CA ILE A 863 -28.66 -26.22 12.65
C ILE A 863 -30.18 -25.99 12.79
N ASP A 864 -30.98 -26.96 12.31
CA ASP A 864 -32.45 -26.97 12.40
C ASP A 864 -32.93 -27.25 13.84
N GLY A 865 -32.06 -27.80 14.71
CA GLY A 865 -32.39 -28.24 16.07
C GLY A 865 -32.73 -29.73 16.20
N GLU A 866 -32.65 -30.49 15.10
CA GLU A 866 -32.83 -31.94 15.11
C GLU A 866 -31.57 -32.65 15.62
N LYS A 867 -31.75 -33.85 16.18
CA LYS A 867 -30.65 -34.73 16.61
C LYS A 867 -30.62 -35.97 15.71
N ILE A 868 -29.56 -36.12 14.93
CA ILE A 868 -29.42 -37.24 13.98
C ILE A 868 -28.44 -38.25 14.54
N LYS A 869 -28.85 -39.53 14.52
CA LYS A 869 -28.01 -40.65 14.93
C LYS A 869 -27.17 -41.12 13.75
N LEU A 870 -25.85 -41.13 13.90
CA LEU A 870 -24.89 -41.54 12.89
C LEU A 870 -24.14 -42.81 13.33
N LYS A 871 -24.01 -43.76 12.42
CA LYS A 871 -23.23 -44.99 12.64
C LYS A 871 -21.75 -44.72 12.41
N VAL A 872 -20.93 -44.99 13.42
CA VAL A 872 -19.46 -44.97 13.35
C VAL A 872 -18.97 -46.40 13.11
N ARG A 873 -18.21 -46.59 12.03
CA ARG A 873 -17.62 -47.90 11.72
C ARG A 873 -16.40 -48.15 12.63
N PRO A 874 -16.12 -49.41 13.02
CA PRO A 874 -14.88 -49.74 13.73
C PRO A 874 -13.64 -49.31 12.95
N GLY A 875 -12.60 -48.88 13.66
CA GLY A 875 -11.33 -48.42 13.10
C GLY A 875 -11.36 -47.03 12.43
N VAL A 876 -12.37 -46.19 12.71
CA VAL A 876 -12.44 -44.85 12.11
C VAL A 876 -11.28 -43.97 12.59
N GLN A 877 -10.69 -43.22 11.66
CA GLN A 877 -9.59 -42.30 11.95
C GLN A 877 -10.09 -40.86 12.13
N SER A 878 -9.32 -40.04 12.85
CA SER A 878 -9.60 -38.61 13.01
C SER A 878 -9.60 -37.90 11.64
N GLY A 879 -10.46 -36.91 11.47
CA GLY A 879 -10.67 -36.22 10.19
C GLY A 879 -11.62 -36.95 9.23
N ARG A 880 -12.16 -38.13 9.58
CA ARG A 880 -13.17 -38.80 8.75
C ARG A 880 -14.42 -37.94 8.64
N LYS A 881 -14.82 -37.63 7.41
CA LYS A 881 -16.04 -36.91 7.08
C LYS A 881 -17.22 -37.86 6.88
N LEU A 882 -18.34 -37.58 7.54
CA LEU A 882 -19.67 -38.16 7.30
C LEU A 882 -20.60 -37.05 6.82
N THR A 883 -21.29 -37.24 5.70
CA THR A 883 -22.18 -36.21 5.12
C THR A 883 -23.64 -36.57 5.37
N ILE A 884 -24.41 -35.60 5.83
CA ILE A 884 -25.87 -35.66 5.98
C ILE A 884 -26.48 -34.79 4.87
N PRO A 885 -27.19 -35.38 3.89
CA PRO A 885 -27.78 -34.63 2.81
C PRO A 885 -28.79 -33.57 3.29
N GLU A 886 -28.91 -32.46 2.55
CA GLU A 886 -29.97 -31.44 2.71
C GLU A 886 -30.02 -30.72 4.07
N LYS A 887 -28.95 -30.80 4.86
CA LYS A 887 -28.83 -30.15 6.18
C LYS A 887 -27.87 -28.95 6.23
N GLY A 888 -27.44 -28.47 5.07
CA GLY A 888 -26.57 -27.31 4.88
C GLY A 888 -27.32 -25.98 4.70
N VAL A 889 -26.70 -25.07 3.96
CA VAL A 889 -27.22 -23.72 3.66
C VAL A 889 -28.19 -23.78 2.47
N PRO A 890 -29.32 -23.05 2.50
CA PRO A 890 -30.21 -22.88 1.35
C PRO A 890 -29.51 -22.37 0.09
N ILE A 891 -29.72 -23.06 -1.02
CA ILE A 891 -29.19 -22.74 -2.34
C ILE A 891 -30.23 -21.90 -3.07
N ASN A 892 -29.80 -20.82 -3.73
CA ASN A 892 -30.67 -19.89 -4.44
C ASN A 892 -31.83 -19.35 -3.57
N ARG A 893 -31.60 -19.21 -2.26
CA ARG A 893 -32.60 -18.73 -1.29
C ARG A 893 -33.87 -19.59 -1.22
N ASN A 894 -33.74 -20.89 -1.49
CA ASN A 894 -34.85 -21.84 -1.40
C ASN A 894 -34.62 -22.80 -0.23
N MET A 895 -35.48 -22.74 0.79
CA MET A 895 -35.39 -23.63 1.96
C MET A 895 -35.59 -25.11 1.62
N ASN A 896 -36.24 -25.43 0.51
CA ASN A 896 -36.46 -26.79 0.02
C ASN A 896 -35.27 -27.34 -0.77
N ASN A 897 -34.23 -26.52 -1.03
CA ASN A 897 -33.02 -26.92 -1.73
C ASN A 897 -31.81 -26.44 -0.93
N ARG A 898 -31.22 -27.33 -0.13
CA ARG A 898 -30.12 -27.01 0.77
C ARG A 898 -28.90 -27.82 0.38
N GLY A 899 -27.70 -27.27 0.64
CA GLY A 899 -26.49 -28.08 0.61
C GLY A 899 -26.47 -29.09 1.76
N ASP A 900 -25.33 -29.72 1.98
CA ASP A 900 -25.22 -30.82 2.94
C ASP A 900 -24.59 -30.37 4.26
N MET A 901 -24.72 -31.21 5.28
CA MET A 901 -23.99 -31.05 6.53
C MET A 901 -22.85 -32.07 6.61
N ASP A 902 -21.63 -31.59 6.73
CA ASP A 902 -20.42 -32.40 6.85
C ASP A 902 -20.00 -32.50 8.32
N VAL A 903 -20.09 -33.71 8.87
CA VAL A 903 -19.64 -34.04 10.22
C VAL A 903 -18.22 -34.59 10.14
N ILE A 904 -17.26 -33.82 10.64
CA ILE A 904 -15.87 -34.23 10.76
C ILE A 904 -15.67 -34.88 12.12
N LEU A 905 -15.30 -36.16 12.14
CA LEU A 905 -15.05 -36.90 13.36
C LEU A 905 -13.64 -36.64 13.86
N ASN A 906 -13.53 -36.05 15.04
CA ASN A 906 -12.25 -35.82 15.72
C ASN A 906 -12.09 -36.86 16.83
N VAL A 907 -11.15 -37.80 16.65
CA VAL A 907 -10.93 -38.87 17.63
C VAL A 907 -10.18 -38.30 18.82
N LYS A 908 -10.83 -38.30 19.98
CA LYS A 908 -10.25 -37.82 21.23
C LYS A 908 -9.52 -38.95 21.93
N THR A 909 -8.22 -38.78 22.09
CA THR A 909 -7.38 -39.67 22.90
C THR A 909 -7.84 -39.63 24.35
N ILE A 910 -7.92 -40.80 24.99
CA ILE A 910 -8.30 -40.89 26.41
C ILE A 910 -7.11 -40.50 27.29
N VAL A 911 -7.36 -39.62 28.26
CA VAL A 911 -6.46 -39.40 29.39
C VAL A 911 -6.97 -40.26 30.55
N PRO A 912 -6.19 -41.23 31.05
CA PRO A 912 -6.65 -42.07 32.15
C PRO A 912 -6.69 -41.26 33.46
N GLU A 913 -7.84 -41.25 34.13
CA GLU A 913 -8.09 -40.53 35.39
C GLU A 913 -8.01 -41.46 36.60
N THR A 914 -8.06 -42.77 36.38
CA THR A 914 -8.03 -43.78 37.45
C THR A 914 -6.93 -44.81 37.19
N PRO A 915 -6.37 -45.44 38.25
CA PRO A 915 -5.39 -46.52 38.10
C PRO A 915 -5.89 -47.66 37.20
N VAL A 916 -7.20 -47.94 37.23
CA VAL A 916 -7.83 -48.96 36.37
C VAL A 916 -7.74 -48.58 34.89
N GLN A 917 -8.04 -47.33 34.55
CA GLN A 917 -7.96 -46.85 33.17
C GLN A 917 -6.51 -46.84 32.68
N THR A 918 -5.55 -46.47 33.53
CA THR A 918 -4.12 -46.56 33.23
C THR A 918 -3.70 -47.99 32.94
N ALA A 919 -4.06 -48.94 33.82
CA ALA A 919 -3.75 -50.35 33.65
C ALA A 919 -4.34 -50.95 32.36
N LEU A 920 -5.56 -50.54 31.98
CA LEU A 920 -6.19 -50.97 30.73
C LEU A 920 -5.49 -50.45 29.48
N LEU A 921 -5.02 -49.20 29.50
CA LEU A 921 -4.27 -48.61 28.38
C LEU A 921 -2.86 -49.20 28.26
N GLU A 922 -2.19 -49.49 29.38
CA GLU A 922 -0.91 -50.21 29.40
C GLU A 922 -1.06 -51.65 28.86
N ALA A 923 -2.13 -52.36 29.25
CA ALA A 923 -2.46 -53.67 28.69
C ALA A 923 -2.70 -53.64 27.19
N LEU A 924 -3.40 -52.61 26.71
CA LEU A 924 -3.63 -52.39 25.30
C LEU A 924 -2.32 -52.14 24.56
N ALA A 925 -1.44 -51.28 25.08
CA ALA A 925 -0.13 -51.03 24.50
C ALA A 925 0.70 -52.32 24.35
N ASP A 926 0.71 -53.18 25.36
CA ASP A 926 1.44 -54.45 25.32
C ASP A 926 0.80 -55.46 24.35
N ALA A 927 -0.54 -55.53 24.29
CA ALA A 927 -1.25 -56.39 23.34
C ALA A 927 -0.99 -55.99 21.88
N PHE A 928 -0.80 -54.69 21.62
CA PHE A 928 -0.46 -54.16 20.29
C PHE A 928 1.05 -54.00 20.06
N ASN A 929 1.90 -54.47 20.99
CA ASN A 929 3.36 -54.37 20.93
C ASN A 929 3.88 -52.93 20.72
N ASP A 930 3.23 -51.94 21.32
CA ASP A 930 3.66 -50.55 21.28
C ASP A 930 4.88 -50.34 22.20
N LYS A 931 6.03 -50.14 21.57
CA LYS A 931 7.31 -49.92 22.26
C LYS A 931 7.49 -48.49 22.75
N ASN A 932 6.69 -47.55 22.27
CA ASN A 932 6.83 -46.12 22.58
C ASN A 932 5.99 -45.69 23.79
N ALA A 933 4.94 -46.46 24.15
CA ALA A 933 4.12 -46.18 25.32
C ALA A 933 4.91 -46.38 26.64
N LYS A 934 4.81 -45.40 27.55
CA LYS A 934 5.44 -45.44 28.87
C LYS A 934 4.55 -46.21 29.85
N ARG A 935 5.12 -47.17 30.57
CA ARG A 935 4.44 -47.92 31.65
C ARG A 935 4.76 -47.30 33.00
N THR A 936 3.75 -47.18 33.84
CA THR A 936 3.81 -46.53 35.15
C THR A 936 3.62 -47.52 36.29
N HIS A 937 2.95 -48.66 36.06
CA HIS A 937 2.89 -49.75 37.03
C HIS A 937 4.17 -50.60 37.01
N THR A 938 4.89 -50.62 38.13
CA THR A 938 6.18 -51.34 38.30
C THR A 938 6.05 -52.86 38.33
N ASP A 939 4.86 -53.39 38.62
CA ASP A 939 4.60 -54.84 38.68
C ASP A 939 4.56 -55.50 37.28
N TRP A 940 4.75 -54.70 36.23
CA TRP A 940 4.81 -55.10 34.82
C TRP A 940 6.24 -55.25 34.31
N LYS A 941 7.26 -55.06 35.15
CA LYS A 941 8.65 -55.35 34.77
C LYS A 941 8.76 -56.84 34.45
N LEU A 942 8.82 -57.12 33.15
CA LEU A 942 9.31 -58.36 32.57
C LEU A 942 10.61 -58.75 33.27
N ASP A 943 10.68 -60.00 33.72
CA ASP A 943 11.94 -60.73 33.75
C ASP A 943 12.52 -60.64 32.33
N LEU A 944 13.45 -59.70 32.16
CA LEU A 944 14.46 -59.81 31.13
C LEU A 944 15.44 -60.82 31.70
N ASP A 945 15.23 -62.10 31.37
CA ASP A 945 16.24 -63.12 31.58
C ASP A 945 17.48 -62.71 30.78
N GLU A 946 18.54 -62.39 31.52
CA GLU A 946 19.91 -62.46 31.03
C GLU A 946 20.19 -63.92 30.71
N GLU A 947 20.28 -64.30 29.43
CA GLU A 947 21.34 -65.17 28.88
C GLU A 947 21.08 -65.51 27.39
N ASP A 948 22.14 -65.34 26.61
CA ASP A 948 22.49 -65.92 25.30
C ASP A 948 21.58 -65.84 24.06
N GLY A 949 22.15 -65.24 23.01
CA GLY A 949 22.43 -65.95 21.75
C GLY A 949 21.26 -66.39 20.86
N GLN A 950 21.08 -65.65 19.75
CA GLN A 950 20.51 -66.12 18.47
C GLN A 950 19.37 -67.16 18.51
N THR A 951 18.12 -66.69 18.33
CA THR A 951 17.16 -67.37 17.45
C THR A 951 16.12 -66.38 16.92
N THR A 952 15.98 -66.35 15.60
CA THR A 952 14.82 -65.81 14.90
C THR A 952 13.62 -66.70 15.17
N GLU A 953 12.70 -66.28 16.03
CA GLU A 953 11.37 -66.90 16.09
C GLU A 953 10.39 -66.15 15.18
N VAL A 954 9.83 -66.92 14.25
CA VAL A 954 8.75 -66.51 13.35
C VAL A 954 7.48 -66.35 14.19
N TYR A 955 6.90 -65.16 14.17
CA TYR A 955 5.66 -64.84 14.86
C TYR A 955 4.47 -65.55 14.18
N ASN A 956 3.76 -66.41 14.91
CA ASN A 956 2.52 -67.05 14.46
C ASN A 956 1.32 -66.27 15.00
N GLU A 957 0.55 -65.61 14.13
CA GLU A 957 -0.60 -64.76 14.49
C GLU A 957 -1.75 -65.51 15.18
N ASN A 958 -1.73 -66.84 15.21
CA ASN A 958 -2.76 -67.67 15.86
C ASN A 958 -2.45 -68.05 17.31
N ASP A 959 -1.28 -67.66 17.85
CA ASP A 959 -0.87 -68.04 19.20
C ASP A 959 -0.75 -66.81 20.12
N LEU A 960 -1.90 -66.30 20.56
CA LEU A 960 -1.99 -65.44 21.73
C LEU A 960 -1.61 -66.29 22.95
N HIS A 961 -0.31 -66.34 23.24
CA HIS A 961 0.29 -67.17 24.29
C HIS A 961 -0.59 -67.20 25.56
N PRO A 962 -1.03 -68.38 26.04
CA PRO A 962 -2.04 -68.54 27.10
C PRO A 962 -1.76 -67.75 28.39
N SER A 963 -0.48 -67.51 28.69
CA SER A 963 -0.05 -66.74 29.87
C SER A 963 -0.41 -65.25 29.81
N LYS A 964 -0.54 -64.64 28.63
CA LYS A 964 -0.96 -63.23 28.47
C LYS A 964 -2.47 -63.07 28.70
N LEU A 965 -3.27 -64.02 28.20
CA LEU A 965 -4.71 -64.07 28.43
C LEU A 965 -5.07 -64.42 29.89
N GLN A 966 -4.36 -65.36 30.52
CA GLN A 966 -4.52 -65.65 31.96
C GLN A 966 -4.17 -64.46 32.86
N ARG A 967 -3.21 -63.60 32.45
CA ARG A 967 -2.81 -62.39 33.19
C ARG A 967 -3.87 -61.29 33.12
N ILE A 968 -4.42 -61.02 31.94
CA ILE A 968 -5.57 -60.10 31.78
C ILE A 968 -6.78 -60.64 32.55
N GLY A 969 -7.01 -61.97 32.50
CA GLY A 969 -8.07 -62.65 33.23
C GLY A 969 -7.93 -62.56 34.76
N LYS A 970 -6.74 -62.74 35.33
CA LYS A 970 -6.48 -62.59 36.78
C LYS A 970 -6.65 -61.15 37.26
N MET A 971 -6.28 -60.17 36.42
CA MET A 971 -6.40 -58.74 36.74
C MET A 971 -7.86 -58.29 36.71
N LEU A 972 -8.61 -58.64 35.66
CA LEU A 972 -10.04 -58.38 35.56
C LEU A 972 -10.82 -59.16 36.65
N GLY A 973 -10.44 -60.41 36.94
CA GLY A 973 -11.04 -61.23 38.00
C GLY A 973 -10.87 -60.64 39.40
N LYS A 974 -9.68 -60.10 39.72
CA LYS A 974 -9.43 -59.38 41.00
C LYS A 974 -10.20 -58.07 41.10
N PHE A 975 -10.41 -57.36 39.99
CA PHE A 975 -11.11 -56.07 39.98
C PHE A 975 -12.64 -56.21 39.96
N PHE A 976 -13.18 -57.21 39.26
CA PHE A 976 -14.63 -57.46 39.15
C PHE A 976 -15.17 -58.48 40.17
N ASN A 977 -14.33 -59.00 41.07
CA ASN A 977 -14.69 -59.97 42.11
C ASN A 977 -15.40 -61.22 41.55
N LEU A 978 -15.00 -61.65 40.35
CA LEU A 978 -15.50 -62.88 39.74
C LEU A 978 -14.91 -64.06 40.52
N LYS A 979 -15.76 -64.79 41.25
CA LYS A 979 -15.36 -66.02 41.91
C LYS A 979 -14.92 -67.03 40.85
N ASP A 980 -13.73 -67.59 41.03
CA ASP A 980 -13.26 -68.77 40.33
C ASP A 980 -14.21 -69.94 40.61
N ASP A 981 -15.23 -70.13 39.79
CA ASP A 981 -15.96 -71.40 39.71
C ASP A 981 -15.21 -72.35 38.76
N THR A 982 -14.03 -72.78 39.19
CA THR A 982 -13.39 -74.01 38.71
C THR A 982 -13.48 -75.09 39.79
N LYS A 983 -14.69 -75.63 39.95
CA LYS A 983 -14.93 -77.00 40.44
C LYS A 983 -16.14 -77.62 39.71
N LYS A 984 -15.94 -77.99 38.44
CA LYS A 984 -16.18 -79.34 37.89
C LYS A 984 -15.82 -79.39 36.41
#